data_AF-A0A7L9BQ76-F1
#
_entry.id   AF-A0A7L9BQ76-F1
#
_cell.length_a   1.000
_cell.length_b   1.000
_cell.length_c   1.000
_cell.angle_alpha   90.00
_cell.angle_beta   90.00
_cell.angle_gamma   90.00
#
_symmetry.space_group_name_H-M   'P 1'
#
loop_
_entity.id
_entity.type
_entity.pdbx_description
1 polymer ?
#
loop_
_entity_poly.entity_id
_entity_poly.type
_entity_poly.pdbx_seq_one_letter_code
_entity_poly.pdbx_strand_id
1 'polypeptide(L)'
;MTRHVLGVLPAWILMLGAGAASGEPRPLKVFLLAGQSNMEGQGVVDGEGPDYNHGKGTLVSLLNDPTKRDLASHLRDDSGAWRVRDDVWVRFDSGRGPTKAGPLGIGFTAYEGQHHFGPELQFGHVIGDALGEEVLLIKTAWGGKSLYADFRPPSSGGEVGPYYTRMIRQAREALAGIRKDFPGSKADGYELAGFVWYHGWNDGCDPERAVPEYEANLVHLINDVRKEFDAPNLPVVVGELTGPWVEAPGEWDRLRRAQAAAALRPEFAGNVAFVPTRDFVRRPEDSPNPGHGHHEFGNAETYLLVGDALGRAMLTLLGSPARQTPGDEPPAPPTLTTGEMSGYMLVPVERAPEEFNAGFSLYAAAWPIVDTYPGSRFQTGLFGTWMFAQFEGEAPKNLYSDIEGGLGWWRDTRFPTTTPKFIMGGVAPNFSAWANGPGAGKGRDWDRPLGKYAIAQLSPWIVWPPDGLNLAQGTCGELFGYGYLPLPIVDAKPTTAGTTVPTGDQCWTLFLNTANFKGPVCFFTPFFWSASAAEKPEWAGLLLDSRPSNPNKAFQMETQWVPAVVSTATRDGGATHVFARTAPMAFPIDPEGRTVVLHRLTTYTRDAITEPVRRWFAGGAPVRGEINSDASHITNFHPGGGSTWTIAADGTHDKDRREIDWSSFGTPVSHDPTTFGYRWNPDLVRPVADGRGRRVRLPEYFRFDTPAGHGPRWVALPESDIPPASRLHTASFEPPHESDAGAYETPDTPGSPFRTPGPVAGPFEVTLGDGSTLTYAWYRFADQPAMLNADLTPKEREEAQRRVELMHREWTKDRTYLAPPTTGTLASLDPALIVTPPPGLEVGFVPIAIRQERRAVQP
;
A
#
# COMPACT_ATOMS: atom_id res chain seq x y z
N MET A 1 7.44 63.34 -68.24
CA MET A 1 6.05 63.73 -68.54
C MET A 1 5.14 62.53 -68.24
N THR A 2 4.05 62.74 -67.51
CA THR A 2 2.76 62.00 -67.60
C THR A 2 2.66 60.50 -67.17
N ARG A 3 1.97 60.28 -66.02
CA ARG A 3 0.85 59.33 -65.72
C ARG A 3 1.05 57.81 -65.87
N HIS A 4 0.86 56.97 -64.84
CA HIS A 4 -0.34 56.61 -64.02
C HIS A 4 -1.27 55.53 -64.63
N VAL A 5 -1.21 54.31 -64.06
CA VAL A 5 -2.30 53.43 -63.56
C VAL A 5 -1.63 52.56 -62.46
N LEU A 6 -2.06 52.35 -61.20
CA LEU A 6 -3.27 52.63 -60.39
C LEU A 6 -4.31 51.47 -60.33
N GLY A 7 -4.17 50.59 -59.33
CA GLY A 7 -5.17 49.60 -58.90
C GLY A 7 -5.22 49.49 -57.36
N VAL A 8 -6.39 49.66 -56.76
CA VAL A 8 -6.61 49.77 -55.30
C VAL A 8 -7.78 48.85 -54.90
N LEU A 9 -7.60 48.10 -53.81
CA LEU A 9 -8.67 47.38 -53.10
C LEU A 9 -9.04 48.17 -51.83
N PRO A 10 -10.32 48.55 -51.62
CA PRO A 10 -10.75 49.28 -50.43
C PRO A 10 -11.15 48.34 -49.28
N ALA A 11 -10.79 48.73 -48.06
CA ALA A 11 -11.34 48.12 -46.85
C ALA A 11 -12.80 48.54 -46.63
N TRP A 12 -13.62 47.64 -46.07
CA TRP A 12 -14.98 47.96 -45.60
C TRP A 12 -15.07 47.72 -44.09
N ILE A 13 -15.46 48.78 -43.39
CA ILE A 13 -15.80 48.76 -41.96
C ILE A 13 -17.24 48.29 -41.83
N LEU A 14 -17.51 47.34 -40.93
CA LEU A 14 -18.86 46.92 -40.56
C LEU A 14 -19.14 47.32 -39.12
N MET A 15 -20.21 48.09 -38.92
CA MET A 15 -20.66 48.54 -37.60
C MET A 15 -21.28 47.38 -36.81
N LEU A 16 -20.87 47.22 -35.55
CA LEU A 16 -21.55 46.34 -34.59
C LEU A 16 -22.81 47.04 -34.08
N GLY A 17 -23.98 46.62 -34.57
CA GLY A 17 -25.27 46.94 -33.97
C GLY A 17 -25.58 45.97 -32.83
N ALA A 18 -25.86 46.49 -31.64
CA ALA A 18 -26.26 45.67 -30.49
C ALA A 18 -27.71 45.18 -30.66
N GLY A 19 -27.87 43.96 -31.19
CA GLY A 19 -29.13 43.24 -31.17
C GLY A 19 -29.25 42.40 -29.90
N ALA A 20 -30.16 42.77 -29.00
CA ALA A 20 -30.53 41.91 -27.86
C ALA A 20 -31.32 40.71 -28.40
N ALA A 21 -30.70 39.52 -28.38
CA ALA A 21 -31.38 38.29 -28.77
C ALA A 21 -32.33 37.84 -27.65
N SER A 22 -33.64 37.97 -27.88
CA SER A 22 -34.66 37.31 -27.08
C SER A 22 -34.61 35.80 -27.39
N GLY A 23 -33.95 35.03 -26.53
CA GLY A 23 -33.94 33.57 -26.63
C GLY A 23 -35.33 32.97 -26.40
N GLU A 24 -35.61 31.84 -27.05
CA GLU A 24 -36.85 31.09 -26.84
C GLU A 24 -37.00 30.66 -25.37
N PRO A 25 -38.22 30.65 -24.81
CA PRO A 25 -38.46 30.23 -23.43
C PRO A 25 -38.13 28.74 -23.29
N ARG A 26 -37.25 28.42 -22.33
CA ARG A 26 -36.84 27.03 -22.03
C ARG A 26 -37.69 26.46 -20.89
N PRO A 27 -37.84 25.13 -20.79
CA PRO A 27 -38.52 24.52 -19.66
C PRO A 27 -37.72 24.67 -18.37
N LEU A 28 -38.44 24.76 -17.24
CA LEU A 28 -37.88 24.79 -15.90
C LEU A 28 -37.25 23.41 -15.58
N LYS A 29 -35.99 23.37 -15.15
CA LYS A 29 -35.30 22.12 -14.77
C LYS A 29 -35.62 21.78 -13.32
N VAL A 30 -36.44 20.75 -13.12
CA VAL A 30 -36.98 20.38 -11.80
C VAL A 30 -36.18 19.25 -11.17
N PHE A 31 -35.78 19.43 -9.92
CA PHE A 31 -35.10 18.43 -9.10
C PHE A 31 -35.92 18.12 -7.85
N LEU A 32 -36.22 16.84 -7.62
CA LEU A 32 -36.90 16.37 -6.42
C LEU A 32 -35.85 16.00 -5.37
N LEU A 33 -35.79 16.77 -4.28
CA LEU A 33 -34.87 16.59 -3.16
C LEU A 33 -35.62 15.95 -1.99
N ALA A 34 -35.48 14.64 -1.85
CA ALA A 34 -36.22 13.85 -0.86
C ALA A 34 -35.31 13.22 0.20
N GLY A 35 -35.86 13.00 1.38
CA GLY A 35 -35.09 12.40 2.47
C GLY A 35 -35.65 12.65 3.87
N GLN A 36 -34.76 12.63 4.83
CA GLN A 36 -35.07 12.81 6.26
C GLN A 36 -34.68 14.22 6.77
N SER A 37 -34.51 14.38 8.08
CA SER A 37 -34.14 15.65 8.73
C SER A 37 -32.89 16.34 8.19
N ASN A 38 -31.88 15.63 7.68
CA ASN A 38 -30.69 16.28 7.12
C ASN A 38 -31.02 16.96 5.78
N MET A 39 -31.89 16.35 4.96
CA MET A 39 -32.47 17.02 3.77
C MET A 39 -33.50 18.09 4.17
N GLU A 40 -34.20 17.94 5.31
CA GLU A 40 -35.08 18.98 5.87
C GLU A 40 -34.29 20.27 6.17
N GLY A 41 -33.05 20.14 6.65
CA GLY A 41 -32.04 21.20 6.75
C GLY A 41 -31.76 21.62 8.19
N GLN A 42 -30.56 21.26 8.68
CA GLN A 42 -30.13 21.43 10.08
C GLN A 42 -28.80 22.19 10.20
N GLY A 43 -28.19 22.61 9.09
CA GLY A 43 -26.95 23.39 9.10
C GLY A 43 -27.20 24.77 9.71
N VAL A 44 -26.48 25.12 10.76
CA VAL A 44 -26.69 26.37 11.51
C VAL A 44 -25.99 27.55 10.84
N VAL A 45 -26.69 28.67 10.71
CA VAL A 45 -26.19 29.86 10.01
C VAL A 45 -25.40 30.77 10.94
N ASP A 46 -26.01 31.19 12.06
CA ASP A 46 -25.58 32.34 12.87
C ASP A 46 -25.85 32.17 14.39
N GLY A 47 -26.07 30.94 14.86
CA GLY A 47 -26.32 30.66 16.29
C GLY A 47 -25.09 30.90 17.17
N GLU A 48 -25.19 31.83 18.12
CA GLU A 48 -24.14 32.14 19.11
C GLU A 48 -24.51 31.65 20.53
N GLY A 49 -23.52 31.66 21.43
CA GLY A 49 -23.72 31.26 22.84
C GLY A 49 -23.51 29.76 23.12
N PRO A 50 -23.63 29.32 24.39
CA PRO A 50 -23.27 27.97 24.80
C PRO A 50 -24.14 26.87 24.16
N ASP A 51 -25.42 27.15 23.89
CA ASP A 51 -26.35 26.21 23.26
C ASP A 51 -25.98 25.88 21.80
N TYR A 52 -25.20 26.75 21.15
CA TYR A 52 -24.63 26.57 19.80
C TYR A 52 -23.10 26.43 19.80
N ASN A 53 -22.51 25.91 20.89
CA ASN A 53 -21.05 25.70 21.05
C ASN A 53 -20.22 26.96 20.71
N HIS A 54 -20.71 28.12 21.15
CA HIS A 54 -20.13 29.44 20.90
C HIS A 54 -19.97 29.79 19.41
N GLY A 55 -20.87 29.29 18.55
CA GLY A 55 -20.90 29.58 17.12
C GLY A 55 -19.92 28.77 16.27
N LYS A 56 -19.19 27.82 16.85
CA LYS A 56 -18.28 26.94 16.09
C LYS A 56 -19.02 26.16 15.01
N GLY A 57 -18.45 26.10 13.81
CA GLY A 57 -19.02 25.32 12.70
C GLY A 57 -20.33 25.88 12.13
N THR A 58 -20.73 27.10 12.50
CA THR A 58 -21.82 27.83 11.86
C THR A 58 -21.37 28.47 10.55
N LEU A 59 -22.30 28.79 9.65
CA LEU A 59 -21.99 29.42 8.36
C LEU A 59 -21.28 30.77 8.51
N VAL A 60 -21.64 31.56 9.53
CA VAL A 60 -20.93 32.80 9.90
C VAL A 60 -19.51 32.51 10.40
N SER A 61 -19.30 31.45 11.20
CA SER A 61 -17.95 31.03 11.61
C SER A 61 -17.08 30.62 10.42
N LEU A 62 -17.63 29.97 9.40
CA LEU A 62 -16.90 29.59 8.18
C LEU A 62 -16.44 30.83 7.40
N LEU A 63 -17.28 31.86 7.25
CA LEU A 63 -16.91 33.12 6.58
C LEU A 63 -15.81 33.89 7.33
N ASN A 64 -15.79 33.78 8.67
CA ASN A 64 -14.79 34.42 9.51
C ASN A 64 -13.45 33.67 9.54
N ASP A 65 -13.43 32.36 9.32
CA ASP A 65 -12.22 31.52 9.21
C ASP A 65 -11.51 31.75 7.86
N PRO A 66 -10.29 32.31 7.83
CA PRO A 66 -9.56 32.56 6.58
C PRO A 66 -9.24 31.28 5.77
N THR A 67 -9.25 30.10 6.40
CA THR A 67 -8.98 28.81 5.73
C THR A 67 -10.22 28.16 5.14
N LYS A 68 -11.43 28.66 5.48
CA LYS A 68 -12.72 28.09 5.07
C LYS A 68 -13.65 29.08 4.37
N ARG A 69 -13.36 30.39 4.45
CA ARG A 69 -14.18 31.46 3.87
C ARG A 69 -14.61 31.18 2.43
N ASP A 70 -13.70 30.65 1.62
CA ASP A 70 -13.95 30.42 0.18
C ASP A 70 -15.04 29.37 -0.07
N LEU A 71 -15.30 28.45 0.87
CA LEU A 71 -16.40 27.48 0.80
C LEU A 71 -17.79 28.12 0.92
N ALA A 72 -17.87 29.34 1.46
CA ALA A 72 -19.13 30.04 1.73
C ALA A 72 -19.19 31.46 1.14
N SER A 73 -18.12 31.96 0.53
CA SER A 73 -17.98 33.34 0.08
C SER A 73 -19.01 33.73 -0.97
N HIS A 74 -19.35 32.82 -1.88
CA HIS A 74 -20.36 32.98 -2.93
C HIS A 74 -21.79 33.11 -2.41
N LEU A 75 -22.03 32.79 -1.13
CA LEU A 75 -23.31 32.97 -0.43
C LEU A 75 -23.47 34.40 0.12
N ARG A 76 -22.47 35.27 -0.03
CA ARG A 76 -22.59 36.70 0.21
C ARG A 76 -22.67 37.46 -1.12
N ASP A 77 -23.42 38.55 -1.12
CA ASP A 77 -23.41 39.52 -2.22
C ASP A 77 -22.41 40.67 -1.97
N ASP A 78 -22.28 41.57 -2.94
CA ASP A 78 -21.36 42.73 -2.87
C ASP A 78 -21.67 43.72 -1.73
N SER A 79 -22.88 43.65 -1.15
CA SER A 79 -23.28 44.45 0.03
C SER A 79 -22.95 43.74 1.36
N GLY A 80 -22.52 42.49 1.30
CA GLY A 80 -22.31 41.62 2.45
C GLY A 80 -23.61 41.00 3.00
N ALA A 81 -24.74 41.12 2.30
CA ALA A 81 -25.97 40.41 2.67
C ALA A 81 -25.91 38.94 2.22
N TRP A 82 -26.83 38.10 2.73
CA TRP A 82 -26.97 36.73 2.24
C TRP A 82 -27.54 36.75 0.82
N ARG A 83 -26.83 36.11 -0.10
CA ARG A 83 -27.18 36.08 -1.52
C ARG A 83 -28.47 35.30 -1.74
N VAL A 84 -29.31 35.84 -2.60
CA VAL A 84 -30.55 35.21 -3.08
C VAL A 84 -30.44 35.07 -4.59
N ARG A 85 -30.73 33.89 -5.13
CA ARG A 85 -30.71 33.59 -6.58
C ARG A 85 -32.10 33.72 -7.19
N ASP A 86 -32.25 34.50 -8.25
CA ASP A 86 -33.51 34.64 -9.00
C ASP A 86 -33.65 33.68 -10.20
N ASP A 87 -32.62 32.88 -10.49
CA ASP A 87 -32.60 31.81 -11.50
C ASP A 87 -32.88 30.39 -10.93
N VAL A 88 -32.80 30.24 -9.60
CA VAL A 88 -33.08 28.97 -8.90
C VAL A 88 -34.22 29.18 -7.90
N TRP A 89 -35.26 28.38 -8.01
CA TRP A 89 -36.46 28.42 -7.18
C TRP A 89 -36.50 27.23 -6.22
N VAL A 90 -37.10 27.39 -5.04
CA VAL A 90 -37.29 26.30 -4.08
C VAL A 90 -38.73 26.26 -3.59
N ARG A 91 -39.29 25.06 -3.47
CA ARG A 91 -40.55 24.79 -2.75
C ARG A 91 -40.34 23.78 -1.65
N PHE A 92 -40.78 24.09 -0.43
CA PHE A 92 -40.78 23.15 0.68
C PHE A 92 -42.05 23.25 1.54
N ASP A 93 -42.72 22.12 1.77
CA ASP A 93 -43.82 21.97 2.75
C ASP A 93 -43.47 20.90 3.79
N SER A 94 -42.93 21.35 4.93
CA SER A 94 -42.62 20.52 6.10
C SER A 94 -43.88 19.98 6.80
N GLY A 95 -45.05 20.58 6.59
CA GLY A 95 -46.27 20.35 7.37
C GLY A 95 -46.21 20.87 8.81
N ARG A 96 -45.19 21.65 9.18
CA ARG A 96 -45.06 22.27 10.52
C ARG A 96 -45.37 23.77 10.53
N GLY A 97 -45.61 24.35 9.36
CA GLY A 97 -45.83 25.78 9.13
C GLY A 97 -46.37 26.03 7.71
N PRO A 98 -46.38 27.28 7.24
CA PRO A 98 -46.78 27.59 5.86
C PRO A 98 -45.80 26.99 4.84
N THR A 99 -46.30 26.66 3.64
CA THR A 99 -45.45 26.27 2.51
C THR A 99 -44.49 27.40 2.16
N LYS A 100 -43.19 27.09 2.13
CA LYS A 100 -42.14 28.02 1.69
C LYS A 100 -41.93 27.86 0.20
N ALA A 101 -42.16 28.92 -0.56
CA ALA A 101 -41.89 28.98 -1.99
C ALA A 101 -41.22 30.32 -2.33
N GLY A 102 -40.11 30.28 -3.05
CA GLY A 102 -39.40 31.50 -3.44
C GLY A 102 -38.05 31.25 -4.13
N PRO A 103 -37.29 32.32 -4.41
CA PRO A 103 -35.92 32.24 -4.91
C PRO A 103 -34.98 31.56 -3.91
N LEU A 104 -33.96 30.85 -4.38
CA LEU A 104 -33.01 30.12 -3.54
C LEU A 104 -32.23 31.08 -2.63
N GLY A 105 -32.19 30.73 -1.36
CA GLY A 105 -31.47 31.42 -0.30
C GLY A 105 -31.59 30.62 0.99
N ILE A 106 -31.15 31.21 2.10
CA ILE A 106 -31.21 30.57 3.42
C ILE A 106 -32.66 30.52 3.93
N GLY A 107 -33.03 29.44 4.64
CA GLY A 107 -34.31 29.34 5.35
C GLY A 107 -35.34 28.37 4.77
N PHE A 108 -35.04 27.60 3.72
CA PHE A 108 -35.93 26.53 3.19
C PHE A 108 -35.91 25.26 4.04
N THR A 109 -36.05 25.42 5.36
CA THR A 109 -36.03 24.36 6.38
C THR A 109 -37.35 24.28 7.15
N ALA A 110 -37.46 23.36 8.10
CA ALA A 110 -38.64 23.23 8.97
C ALA A 110 -38.74 24.28 10.09
N TYR A 111 -37.76 25.18 10.22
CA TYR A 111 -37.70 26.24 11.22
C TYR A 111 -38.11 27.59 10.62
N GLU A 112 -38.70 28.49 11.39
CA GLU A 112 -38.96 29.86 10.93
C GLU A 112 -37.66 30.69 10.85
N GLY A 113 -37.62 31.67 9.95
CA GLY A 113 -36.47 32.56 9.74
C GLY A 113 -35.32 31.98 8.90
N GLN A 114 -34.18 32.67 8.92
CA GLN A 114 -33.00 32.40 8.07
C GLN A 114 -31.80 31.89 8.89
N HIS A 115 -32.07 31.11 9.95
CA HIS A 115 -31.03 30.63 10.87
C HIS A 115 -30.53 29.21 10.57
N HIS A 116 -31.18 28.51 9.63
CA HIS A 116 -30.82 27.14 9.23
C HIS A 116 -30.94 26.95 7.70
N PHE A 117 -30.15 26.02 7.17
CA PHE A 117 -30.19 25.55 5.78
C PHE A 117 -29.95 24.04 5.69
N GLY A 118 -30.24 23.43 4.56
CA GLY A 118 -29.83 22.05 4.24
C GLY A 118 -28.99 21.97 2.96
N PRO A 119 -28.74 20.74 2.45
CA PRO A 119 -27.97 20.53 1.23
C PRO A 119 -28.54 21.24 0.00
N GLU A 120 -29.82 21.62 0.00
CA GLU A 120 -30.46 22.36 -1.09
C GLU A 120 -29.75 23.67 -1.44
N LEU A 121 -29.13 24.33 -0.45
CA LEU A 121 -28.50 25.63 -0.67
C LEU A 121 -27.32 25.46 -1.64
N GLN A 122 -26.35 24.62 -1.28
CA GLN A 122 -25.18 24.42 -2.11
C GLN A 122 -25.49 23.60 -3.37
N PHE A 123 -26.42 22.63 -3.30
CA PHE A 123 -26.92 21.92 -4.48
C PHE A 123 -27.52 22.90 -5.50
N GLY A 124 -28.39 23.82 -5.04
CA GLY A 124 -29.03 24.82 -5.88
C GLY A 124 -28.04 25.79 -6.51
N HIS A 125 -26.98 26.19 -5.78
CA HIS A 125 -25.89 26.96 -6.37
C HIS A 125 -25.16 26.17 -7.47
N VAL A 126 -24.72 24.94 -7.21
CA VAL A 126 -23.99 24.12 -8.19
C VAL A 126 -24.81 23.84 -9.45
N ILE A 127 -26.11 23.54 -9.31
CA ILE A 127 -26.98 23.32 -10.48
C ILE A 127 -27.29 24.62 -11.22
N GLY A 128 -27.60 25.71 -10.51
CA GLY A 128 -27.90 27.01 -11.11
C GLY A 128 -26.72 27.64 -11.86
N ASP A 129 -25.49 27.43 -11.38
CA ASP A 129 -24.28 27.93 -12.06
C ASP A 129 -23.93 27.12 -13.32
N ALA A 130 -24.40 25.88 -13.43
CA ALA A 130 -24.09 24.98 -14.54
C ALA A 130 -25.17 24.97 -15.65
N LEU A 131 -26.44 25.15 -15.30
CA LEU A 131 -27.55 25.11 -16.26
C LEU A 131 -27.86 26.51 -16.83
N GLY A 132 -28.33 26.56 -18.07
CA GLY A 132 -28.74 27.83 -18.71
C GLY A 132 -30.25 28.09 -18.62
N GLU A 133 -30.96 27.17 -17.97
CA GLU A 133 -32.39 27.13 -17.70
C GLU A 133 -32.63 27.59 -16.25
N GLU A 134 -33.81 28.14 -15.97
CA GLU A 134 -34.24 28.30 -14.58
C GLU A 134 -34.41 26.92 -13.92
N VAL A 135 -34.12 26.85 -12.62
CA VAL A 135 -34.11 25.59 -11.85
C VAL A 135 -35.20 25.62 -10.79
N LEU A 136 -35.82 24.47 -10.48
CA LEU A 136 -36.75 24.32 -9.35
C LEU A 136 -36.36 23.14 -8.47
N LEU A 137 -36.04 23.40 -7.21
CA LEU A 137 -35.86 22.39 -6.18
C LEU A 137 -37.18 22.15 -5.44
N ILE A 138 -37.73 20.95 -5.56
CA ILE A 138 -38.88 20.52 -4.77
C ILE A 138 -38.35 19.70 -3.60
N LYS A 139 -38.44 20.23 -2.38
CA LYS A 139 -38.06 19.48 -1.17
C LYS A 139 -39.24 18.67 -0.65
N THR A 140 -39.02 17.37 -0.42
CA THR A 140 -39.98 16.44 0.19
C THR A 140 -39.26 15.61 1.25
N ALA A 141 -38.96 16.26 2.38
CA ALA A 141 -38.15 15.70 3.45
C ALA A 141 -38.76 15.96 4.84
N TRP A 142 -38.68 14.96 5.72
CA TRP A 142 -39.22 15.03 7.08
C TRP A 142 -38.38 14.20 8.06
N GLY A 143 -38.00 14.76 9.20
CA GLY A 143 -37.30 14.02 10.25
C GLY A 143 -38.09 12.85 10.85
N GLY A 144 -37.37 11.80 11.26
CA GLY A 144 -37.94 10.68 12.01
C GLY A 144 -38.71 9.66 11.16
N LYS A 145 -38.27 9.39 9.94
CA LYS A 145 -38.97 8.56 8.93
C LYS A 145 -38.07 7.45 8.42
N SER A 146 -38.58 6.23 8.25
CA SER A 146 -37.82 5.10 7.69
C SER A 146 -38.20 4.81 6.22
N LEU A 147 -37.28 4.25 5.45
CA LEU A 147 -37.58 3.68 4.13
C LEU A 147 -38.35 2.35 4.26
N TYR A 148 -38.09 1.60 5.33
CA TYR A 148 -38.79 0.36 5.67
C TYR A 148 -40.32 0.52 5.78
N ALA A 149 -40.81 1.63 6.37
CA ALA A 149 -42.23 1.83 6.65
C ALA A 149 -42.78 3.17 6.14
N ASP A 150 -42.21 4.32 6.52
CA ASP A 150 -42.79 5.63 6.20
C ASP A 150 -42.71 5.97 4.71
N PHE A 151 -41.56 5.72 4.08
CA PHE A 151 -41.27 5.93 2.66
C PHE A 151 -41.39 4.64 1.84
N ARG A 152 -41.98 3.56 2.39
CA ARG A 152 -42.07 2.26 1.72
C ARG A 152 -42.77 2.38 0.35
N PRO A 153 -42.09 2.10 -0.77
CA PRO A 153 -42.65 2.30 -2.11
C PRO A 153 -43.57 1.13 -2.51
N PRO A 154 -44.54 1.35 -3.42
CA PRO A 154 -45.55 0.34 -3.79
C PRO A 154 -45.00 -1.02 -4.24
N SER A 155 -43.88 -1.04 -4.98
CA SER A 155 -43.27 -2.28 -5.47
C SER A 155 -42.54 -3.10 -4.41
N SER A 156 -42.30 -2.55 -3.21
CA SER A 156 -41.80 -3.29 -2.04
C SER A 156 -42.83 -4.22 -1.39
N GLY A 157 -44.09 -4.18 -1.83
CA GLY A 157 -45.19 -4.94 -1.24
C GLY A 157 -45.54 -4.51 0.19
N GLY A 158 -46.61 -5.09 0.73
CA GLY A 158 -47.16 -4.67 2.03
C GLY A 158 -47.95 -3.36 1.94
N GLU A 159 -47.99 -2.61 3.05
CA GLU A 159 -48.66 -1.30 3.10
C GLU A 159 -47.76 -0.22 2.49
N VAL A 160 -48.32 0.62 1.61
CA VAL A 160 -47.59 1.74 0.98
C VAL A 160 -47.34 2.83 2.02
N GLY A 161 -46.10 3.30 2.11
CA GLY A 161 -45.69 4.28 3.09
C GLY A 161 -46.49 5.60 2.99
N PRO A 162 -46.99 6.15 4.12
CA PRO A 162 -47.74 7.40 4.11
C PRO A 162 -46.88 8.60 3.66
N TYR A 163 -45.56 8.56 3.88
CA TYR A 163 -44.63 9.60 3.44
C TYR A 163 -44.14 9.41 2.00
N TYR A 164 -44.11 8.18 1.47
CA TYR A 164 -44.04 7.96 0.01
C TYR A 164 -45.23 8.64 -0.67
N THR A 165 -46.45 8.34 -0.21
CA THR A 165 -47.68 8.92 -0.76
C THR A 165 -47.70 10.45 -0.61
N ARG A 166 -47.19 10.99 0.49
CA ARG A 166 -47.04 12.44 0.70
C ARG A 166 -46.01 13.07 -0.24
N MET A 167 -44.85 12.45 -0.45
CA MET A 167 -43.81 12.90 -1.36
C MET A 167 -44.36 13.06 -2.78
N ILE A 168 -44.99 12.02 -3.30
CA ILE A 168 -45.61 12.05 -4.64
C ILE A 168 -46.68 13.14 -4.74
N ARG A 169 -47.55 13.26 -3.72
CA ARG A 169 -48.59 14.29 -3.71
C ARG A 169 -48.00 15.70 -3.73
N GLN A 170 -47.05 16.02 -2.85
CA GLN A 170 -46.44 17.34 -2.78
C GLN A 170 -45.63 17.69 -4.04
N ALA A 171 -44.98 16.70 -4.67
CA ALA A 171 -44.32 16.89 -5.95
C ALA A 171 -45.32 17.21 -7.07
N ARG A 172 -46.43 16.47 -7.18
CA ARG A 172 -47.53 16.81 -8.12
C ARG A 172 -48.12 18.21 -7.85
N GLU A 173 -48.37 18.56 -6.59
CA GLU A 173 -48.86 19.89 -6.18
C GLU A 173 -47.87 21.00 -6.56
N ALA A 174 -46.56 20.77 -6.39
CA ALA A 174 -45.52 21.70 -6.78
C ALA A 174 -45.48 21.92 -8.30
N LEU A 175 -45.47 20.83 -9.08
CA LEU A 175 -45.46 20.86 -10.54
C LEU A 175 -46.72 21.53 -11.13
N ALA A 176 -47.90 21.27 -10.57
CA ALA A 176 -49.13 21.96 -10.93
C ALA A 176 -49.16 23.43 -10.47
N GLY A 177 -48.42 23.76 -9.41
CA GLY A 177 -48.37 25.08 -8.78
C GLY A 177 -47.35 26.06 -9.37
N ILE A 178 -46.45 25.65 -10.27
CA ILE A 178 -45.28 26.44 -10.71
C ILE A 178 -45.62 27.91 -11.02
N ARG A 179 -46.60 28.18 -11.90
CA ARG A 179 -46.95 29.56 -12.31
C ARG A 179 -47.57 30.41 -11.19
N LYS A 180 -48.11 29.79 -10.15
CA LYS A 180 -48.71 30.46 -8.98
C LYS A 180 -47.64 30.74 -7.92
N ASP A 181 -46.82 29.73 -7.62
CA ASP A 181 -45.83 29.78 -6.55
C ASP A 181 -44.55 30.54 -7.01
N PHE A 182 -44.27 30.62 -8.33
CA PHE A 182 -43.13 31.30 -8.93
C PHE A 182 -43.52 32.26 -10.09
N PRO A 183 -44.31 33.31 -9.84
CA PRO A 183 -44.80 34.20 -10.90
C PRO A 183 -43.71 35.06 -11.57
N GLY A 184 -42.48 35.05 -11.07
CA GLY A 184 -41.31 35.70 -11.68
C GLY A 184 -40.52 34.82 -12.66
N SER A 185 -40.78 33.51 -12.68
CA SER A 185 -40.15 32.57 -13.61
C SER A 185 -40.55 32.87 -15.06
N LYS A 186 -39.58 32.79 -15.96
CA LYS A 186 -39.74 33.01 -17.41
C LYS A 186 -39.84 31.71 -18.21
N ALA A 187 -39.70 30.57 -17.54
CA ALA A 187 -39.77 29.25 -18.16
C ALA A 187 -41.16 28.95 -18.75
N ASP A 188 -41.18 28.21 -19.86
CA ASP A 188 -42.42 27.63 -20.40
C ASP A 188 -42.39 26.10 -20.29
N GLY A 189 -43.32 25.58 -19.48
CA GLY A 189 -43.31 24.18 -19.07
C GLY A 189 -42.18 23.83 -18.10
N TYR A 190 -42.00 22.53 -17.86
CA TYR A 190 -40.97 22.00 -16.97
C TYR A 190 -40.47 20.64 -17.48
N GLU A 191 -39.29 20.26 -17.03
CA GLU A 191 -38.68 18.95 -17.22
C GLU A 191 -38.25 18.41 -15.85
N LEU A 192 -38.64 17.19 -15.51
CA LEU A 192 -38.12 16.52 -14.32
C LEU A 192 -36.70 16.01 -14.63
N ALA A 193 -35.70 16.75 -14.17
CA ALA A 193 -34.30 16.61 -14.54
C ALA A 193 -33.51 15.70 -13.59
N GLY A 194 -33.94 15.53 -12.34
CA GLY A 194 -33.29 14.58 -11.43
C GLY A 194 -34.00 14.36 -10.09
N PHE A 195 -33.60 13.27 -9.43
CA PHE A 195 -34.03 12.90 -8.09
C PHE A 195 -32.82 12.77 -7.16
N VAL A 196 -32.89 13.35 -5.97
CA VAL A 196 -31.84 13.29 -4.95
C VAL A 196 -32.42 12.66 -3.69
N TRP A 197 -31.79 11.59 -3.20
CA TRP A 197 -32.21 10.85 -2.02
C TRP A 197 -31.15 10.94 -0.92
N TYR A 198 -31.49 11.56 0.21
CA TYR A 198 -30.59 11.70 1.37
C TYR A 198 -31.27 11.26 2.68
N HIS A 199 -31.07 9.99 3.02
CA HIS A 199 -31.90 9.26 3.98
C HIS A 199 -31.18 8.04 4.58
N GLY A 200 -31.57 7.63 5.79
CA GLY A 200 -31.30 6.28 6.31
C GLY A 200 -31.12 6.17 7.82
N TRP A 201 -31.14 7.28 8.57
CA TRP A 201 -30.89 7.25 10.02
C TRP A 201 -31.89 6.38 10.78
N ASN A 202 -33.18 6.55 10.51
CA ASN A 202 -34.23 5.81 11.20
C ASN A 202 -34.28 4.33 10.83
N ASP A 203 -33.83 3.95 9.63
CA ASP A 203 -33.63 2.55 9.26
C ASP A 203 -32.46 1.93 10.05
N GLY A 204 -31.38 2.71 10.28
CA GLY A 204 -30.28 2.31 11.18
C GLY A 204 -30.68 2.25 12.66
N CYS A 205 -31.81 2.86 13.05
CA CYS A 205 -32.39 2.74 14.39
C CYS A 205 -33.27 1.50 14.59
N ASP A 206 -33.68 0.80 13.52
CA ASP A 206 -34.38 -0.50 13.57
C ASP A 206 -33.63 -1.54 12.73
N PRO A 207 -32.38 -1.91 13.14
CA PRO A 207 -31.48 -2.67 12.28
C PRO A 207 -31.89 -4.12 12.07
N GLU A 208 -32.73 -4.69 12.93
CA GLU A 208 -33.22 -6.06 12.77
C GLU A 208 -34.24 -6.19 11.62
N ARG A 209 -34.94 -5.10 11.28
CA ARG A 209 -36.07 -5.10 10.32
C ARG A 209 -35.79 -4.24 9.10
N ALA A 210 -35.29 -3.02 9.30
CA ALA A 210 -35.18 -2.03 8.24
C ALA A 210 -33.91 -2.21 7.39
N VAL A 211 -32.76 -2.45 8.02
CA VAL A 211 -31.47 -2.62 7.31
C VAL A 211 -31.49 -3.78 6.30
N PRO A 212 -32.04 -4.99 6.61
CA PRO A 212 -32.06 -6.10 5.66
C PRO A 212 -32.88 -5.85 4.39
N GLU A 213 -33.90 -5.00 4.44
CA GLU A 213 -34.73 -4.67 3.27
C GLU A 213 -34.26 -3.41 2.51
N TYR A 214 -33.32 -2.63 3.07
CA TYR A 214 -33.06 -1.27 2.60
C TYR A 214 -32.57 -1.20 1.14
N GLU A 215 -31.70 -2.13 0.70
CA GLU A 215 -31.26 -2.19 -0.70
C GLU A 215 -32.46 -2.35 -1.64
N ALA A 216 -33.30 -3.36 -1.39
CA ALA A 216 -34.45 -3.67 -2.23
C ALA A 216 -35.46 -2.52 -2.23
N ASN A 217 -35.76 -1.97 -1.05
CA ASN A 217 -36.69 -0.85 -0.91
C ASN A 217 -36.17 0.44 -1.59
N LEU A 218 -34.86 0.66 -1.65
CA LEU A 218 -34.28 1.80 -2.37
C LEU A 218 -34.35 1.60 -3.90
N VAL A 219 -34.06 0.39 -4.39
CA VAL A 219 -34.25 0.04 -5.82
C VAL A 219 -35.71 0.21 -6.24
N HIS A 220 -36.65 -0.26 -5.41
CA HIS A 220 -38.09 -0.06 -5.61
C HIS A 220 -38.49 1.41 -5.59
N LEU A 221 -37.96 2.21 -4.66
CA LEU A 221 -38.25 3.65 -4.56
C LEU A 221 -37.84 4.39 -5.84
N ILE A 222 -36.63 4.11 -6.33
CA ILE A 222 -36.10 4.68 -7.57
C ILE A 222 -37.01 4.35 -8.76
N ASN A 223 -37.40 3.07 -8.90
CA ASN A 223 -38.21 2.61 -10.01
C ASN A 223 -39.66 3.11 -9.94
N ASP A 224 -40.27 3.17 -8.75
CA ASP A 224 -41.63 3.68 -8.59
C ASP A 224 -41.70 5.20 -8.77
N VAL A 225 -40.69 5.98 -8.34
CA VAL A 225 -40.60 7.43 -8.65
C VAL A 225 -40.45 7.66 -10.15
N ARG A 226 -39.58 6.90 -10.83
CA ARG A 226 -39.42 6.96 -12.31
C ARG A 226 -40.73 6.65 -13.03
N LYS A 227 -41.47 5.62 -12.58
CA LYS A 227 -42.77 5.21 -13.13
C LYS A 227 -43.88 6.22 -12.87
N GLU A 228 -43.91 6.81 -11.68
CA GLU A 228 -44.90 7.79 -11.24
C GLU A 228 -44.87 9.08 -12.07
N PHE A 229 -43.68 9.54 -12.46
CA PHE A 229 -43.49 10.75 -13.28
C PHE A 229 -43.23 10.46 -14.78
N ASP A 230 -43.47 9.23 -15.25
CA ASP A 230 -43.21 8.77 -16.62
C ASP A 230 -41.79 9.11 -17.14
N ALA A 231 -40.81 9.01 -16.24
CA ALA A 231 -39.42 9.39 -16.45
C ALA A 231 -38.51 8.15 -16.25
N PRO A 232 -38.57 7.13 -17.14
CA PRO A 232 -37.85 5.86 -16.96
C PRO A 232 -36.33 6.02 -16.87
N ASN A 233 -35.79 7.09 -17.46
CA ASN A 233 -34.37 7.42 -17.43
C ASN A 233 -34.03 8.58 -16.47
N LEU A 234 -34.88 8.93 -15.49
CA LEU A 234 -34.58 10.02 -14.55
C LEU A 234 -33.23 9.79 -13.82
N PRO A 235 -32.27 10.73 -13.90
CA PRO A 235 -31.05 10.70 -13.11
C PRO A 235 -31.33 10.65 -11.61
N VAL A 236 -30.65 9.76 -10.88
CA VAL A 236 -30.77 9.68 -9.42
C VAL A 236 -29.42 9.80 -8.72
N VAL A 237 -29.35 10.65 -7.70
CA VAL A 237 -28.20 10.73 -6.79
C VAL A 237 -28.62 10.24 -5.40
N VAL A 238 -27.94 9.22 -4.89
CA VAL A 238 -28.09 8.70 -3.53
C VAL A 238 -26.91 9.17 -2.70
N GLY A 239 -27.16 10.02 -1.70
CA GLY A 239 -26.14 10.38 -0.73
C GLY A 239 -26.02 9.32 0.37
N GLU A 240 -24.79 8.92 0.68
CA GLU A 240 -24.46 8.05 1.81
C GLU A 240 -25.03 8.62 3.12
N LEU A 241 -25.62 7.78 3.96
CA LEU A 241 -26.12 8.22 5.25
C LEU A 241 -24.92 8.38 6.21
N THR A 242 -24.86 9.52 6.89
CA THR A 242 -23.72 9.90 7.73
C THR A 242 -23.70 9.21 9.11
N GLY A 243 -24.52 8.18 9.32
CA GLY A 243 -24.76 7.51 10.60
C GLY A 243 -23.52 6.94 11.29
N PRO A 244 -23.55 6.88 12.63
CA PRO A 244 -22.43 7.06 13.59
C PRO A 244 -21.12 7.68 13.10
N TRP A 245 -21.18 8.57 12.10
CA TRP A 245 -20.08 9.39 11.62
C TRP A 245 -18.99 8.54 10.98
N VAL A 246 -17.79 9.10 10.78
CA VAL A 246 -16.82 8.62 9.75
C VAL A 246 -16.68 7.09 9.72
N GLU A 247 -16.30 6.48 10.85
CA GLU A 247 -16.29 5.03 11.05
C GLU A 247 -17.64 4.53 11.57
N ALA A 248 -18.43 3.90 10.70
CA ALA A 248 -19.73 3.32 11.08
C ALA A 248 -19.56 1.91 11.67
N PRO A 249 -19.90 1.65 12.95
CA PRO A 249 -19.91 0.31 13.51
C PRO A 249 -21.12 -0.52 13.05
N GLY A 250 -20.87 -1.79 12.71
CA GLY A 250 -21.89 -2.84 12.58
C GLY A 250 -23.02 -2.51 11.60
N GLU A 251 -24.23 -2.37 12.13
CA GLU A 251 -25.47 -2.18 11.35
C GLU A 251 -25.45 -0.95 10.44
N TRP A 252 -24.75 0.09 10.87
CA TRP A 252 -24.68 1.35 10.15
C TRP A 252 -23.79 1.25 8.90
N ASP A 253 -22.73 0.46 8.98
CA ASP A 253 -21.88 0.11 7.86
C ASP A 253 -22.57 -0.92 6.93
N ARG A 254 -23.37 -1.85 7.48
CA ARG A 254 -24.30 -2.66 6.67
C ARG A 254 -25.28 -1.80 5.87
N LEU A 255 -25.84 -0.77 6.49
CA LEU A 255 -26.82 0.12 5.85
C LEU A 255 -26.18 1.03 4.77
N ARG A 256 -25.00 1.59 5.04
CA ARG A 256 -24.21 2.33 4.02
C ARG A 256 -23.88 1.43 2.81
N ARG A 257 -23.48 0.17 3.04
CA ARG A 257 -23.32 -0.82 1.95
C ARG A 257 -24.61 -1.07 1.19
N ALA A 258 -25.76 -1.15 1.86
CA ALA A 258 -27.06 -1.33 1.19
C ALA A 258 -27.42 -0.14 0.28
N GLN A 259 -27.10 1.10 0.69
CA GLN A 259 -27.24 2.28 -0.17
C GLN A 259 -26.35 2.20 -1.41
N ALA A 260 -25.06 1.86 -1.22
CA ALA A 260 -24.10 1.73 -2.31
C ALA A 260 -24.50 0.61 -3.28
N ALA A 261 -24.88 -0.56 -2.76
CA ALA A 261 -25.31 -1.72 -3.56
C ALA A 261 -26.55 -1.39 -4.41
N ALA A 262 -27.54 -0.70 -3.83
CA ALA A 262 -28.75 -0.27 -4.55
C ALA A 262 -28.46 0.70 -5.70
N ALA A 263 -27.46 1.59 -5.55
CA ALA A 263 -27.05 2.51 -6.59
C ALA A 263 -26.15 1.85 -7.67
N LEU A 264 -25.37 0.83 -7.30
CA LEU A 264 -24.45 0.09 -8.19
C LEU A 264 -25.12 -1.05 -8.97
N ARG A 265 -26.44 -1.16 -8.93
CA ARG A 265 -27.21 -2.17 -9.67
C ARG A 265 -26.97 -2.07 -11.18
N PRO A 266 -26.76 -3.18 -11.92
CA PRO A 266 -26.50 -3.12 -13.37
C PRO A 266 -27.58 -2.39 -14.17
N GLU A 267 -28.85 -2.50 -13.77
CA GLU A 267 -30.00 -1.80 -14.35
C GLU A 267 -29.93 -0.26 -14.20
N PHE A 268 -29.02 0.26 -13.38
CA PHE A 268 -28.86 1.67 -13.06
C PHE A 268 -27.52 2.28 -13.54
N ALA A 269 -26.67 1.49 -14.19
CA ALA A 269 -25.34 1.93 -14.64
C ALA A 269 -25.42 3.19 -15.52
N GLY A 270 -24.66 4.22 -15.16
CA GLY A 270 -24.63 5.50 -15.86
C GLY A 270 -25.83 6.43 -15.62
N ASN A 271 -26.81 6.02 -14.80
CA ASN A 271 -28.02 6.81 -14.53
C ASN A 271 -28.40 6.91 -13.03
N VAL A 272 -27.67 6.22 -12.15
CA VAL A 272 -27.72 6.42 -10.70
C VAL A 272 -26.29 6.57 -10.19
N ALA A 273 -26.07 7.52 -9.28
CA ALA A 273 -24.79 7.75 -8.63
C ALA A 273 -24.92 7.59 -7.10
N PHE A 274 -23.96 6.90 -6.49
CA PHE A 274 -23.76 6.91 -5.04
C PHE A 274 -22.70 7.97 -4.68
N VAL A 275 -23.03 8.84 -3.75
CA VAL A 275 -22.13 9.89 -3.26
C VAL A 275 -21.73 9.56 -1.82
N PRO A 276 -20.48 9.13 -1.56
CA PRO A 276 -19.98 8.99 -0.20
C PRO A 276 -19.85 10.38 0.44
N THR A 277 -20.36 10.53 1.65
CA THR A 277 -20.46 11.81 2.39
C THR A 277 -19.88 11.74 3.80
N ARG A 278 -19.58 10.53 4.31
CA ARG A 278 -19.14 10.32 5.70
C ARG A 278 -17.91 11.15 6.10
N ASP A 279 -17.00 11.42 5.16
CA ASP A 279 -15.76 12.19 5.38
C ASP A 279 -16.01 13.71 5.43
N PHE A 280 -17.21 14.17 5.04
CA PHE A 280 -17.62 15.57 5.17
C PHE A 280 -18.07 15.91 6.59
N VAL A 281 -18.45 14.91 7.38
CA VAL A 281 -18.91 15.08 8.76
C VAL A 281 -17.79 15.71 9.60
N ARG A 282 -18.06 16.89 10.16
CA ARG A 282 -17.18 17.52 11.14
C ARG A 282 -17.43 17.00 12.55
N ARG A 283 -16.39 17.05 13.38
CA ARG A 283 -16.39 16.47 14.74
C ARG A 283 -17.38 17.20 15.66
N PRO A 284 -17.94 16.52 16.68
CA PRO A 284 -18.89 17.14 17.61
C PRO A 284 -18.36 18.44 18.22
N GLU A 285 -17.10 18.47 18.68
CA GLU A 285 -16.47 19.61 19.39
C GLU A 285 -16.22 20.85 18.51
N ASP A 286 -16.20 20.66 17.19
CA ASP A 286 -15.99 21.70 16.16
C ASP A 286 -17.32 22.19 15.56
N SER A 287 -18.45 21.70 16.07
CA SER A 287 -19.78 21.85 15.47
C SER A 287 -20.77 22.53 16.42
N PRO A 288 -21.82 23.20 15.91
CA PRO A 288 -22.69 24.02 16.75
C PRO A 288 -23.54 23.19 17.70
N ASN A 289 -23.93 21.97 17.31
CA ASN A 289 -24.80 21.10 18.11
C ASN A 289 -24.11 19.74 18.44
N PRO A 290 -23.11 19.68 19.34
CA PRO A 290 -22.33 18.46 19.61
C PRO A 290 -23.16 17.24 20.03
N GLY A 291 -24.28 17.44 20.73
CA GLY A 291 -25.20 16.37 21.13
C GLY A 291 -26.15 15.89 20.02
N HIS A 292 -26.30 16.65 18.93
CA HIS A 292 -27.21 16.33 17.84
C HIS A 292 -26.50 15.57 16.73
N GLY A 293 -25.87 14.45 17.09
CA GLY A 293 -25.17 13.56 16.16
C GLY A 293 -26.02 13.35 14.91
N HIS A 294 -27.21 12.74 15.07
CA HIS A 294 -28.18 12.43 14.02
C HIS A 294 -28.46 13.53 12.96
N HIS A 295 -28.12 14.79 13.23
CA HIS A 295 -28.23 15.94 12.31
C HIS A 295 -26.87 16.49 11.84
N GLU A 296 -25.83 15.66 11.76
CA GLU A 296 -24.47 16.05 11.37
C GLU A 296 -23.91 17.17 12.26
N PHE A 297 -24.30 17.13 13.54
CA PHE A 297 -24.00 18.14 14.57
C PHE A 297 -24.41 19.58 14.19
N GLY A 298 -25.29 19.73 13.18
CA GLY A 298 -25.68 21.02 12.60
C GLY A 298 -24.56 21.77 11.89
N ASN A 299 -23.45 21.11 11.55
CA ASN A 299 -22.25 21.79 11.05
C ASN A 299 -22.41 22.28 9.59
N ALA A 300 -22.28 23.59 9.39
CA ALA A 300 -22.46 24.23 8.09
C ALA A 300 -21.47 23.72 7.02
N GLU A 301 -20.24 23.37 7.40
CA GLU A 301 -19.24 22.83 6.47
C GLU A 301 -19.69 21.47 5.91
N THR A 302 -20.23 20.59 6.77
CA THR A 302 -20.80 19.30 6.33
C THR A 302 -21.91 19.54 5.30
N TYR A 303 -22.89 20.41 5.62
CA TYR A 303 -24.04 20.65 4.75
C TYR A 303 -23.68 21.28 3.40
N LEU A 304 -22.68 22.16 3.35
CA LEU A 304 -22.16 22.70 2.09
C LEU A 304 -21.47 21.61 1.26
N LEU A 305 -20.55 20.84 1.86
CA LEU A 305 -19.83 19.77 1.16
C LEU A 305 -20.77 18.66 0.64
N VAL A 306 -21.77 18.28 1.43
CA VAL A 306 -22.84 17.35 0.99
C VAL A 306 -23.61 17.94 -0.20
N GLY A 307 -24.07 19.19 -0.12
CA GLY A 307 -24.83 19.82 -1.21
C GLY A 307 -24.02 19.97 -2.50
N ASP A 308 -22.74 20.33 -2.40
CA ASP A 308 -21.81 20.43 -3.53
C ASP A 308 -21.61 19.07 -4.21
N ALA A 309 -21.29 18.03 -3.43
CA ALA A 309 -21.04 16.69 -3.94
C ALA A 309 -22.29 16.09 -4.61
N LEU A 310 -23.48 16.27 -4.01
CA LEU A 310 -24.76 15.85 -4.61
C LEU A 310 -25.03 16.60 -5.93
N GLY A 311 -24.73 17.91 -5.98
CA GLY A 311 -24.89 18.72 -7.19
C GLY A 311 -23.98 18.29 -8.32
N ARG A 312 -22.69 18.09 -8.06
CA ARG A 312 -21.71 17.63 -9.08
C ARG A 312 -22.02 16.24 -9.60
N ALA A 313 -22.43 15.32 -8.74
CA ALA A 313 -22.90 14.00 -9.15
C ALA A 313 -24.11 14.08 -10.10
N MET A 314 -25.07 14.97 -9.80
CA MET A 314 -26.23 15.20 -10.66
C MET A 314 -25.83 15.78 -12.04
N LEU A 315 -24.93 16.78 -12.07
CA LEU A 315 -24.42 17.34 -13.34
C LEU A 315 -23.68 16.29 -14.20
N THR A 316 -22.99 15.35 -13.56
CA THR A 316 -22.32 14.24 -14.22
C THR A 316 -23.32 13.33 -14.92
N LEU A 317 -24.43 12.97 -14.26
CA LEU A 317 -25.50 12.18 -14.86
C LEU A 317 -26.29 12.93 -15.95
N LEU A 318 -26.40 14.25 -15.84
CA LEU A 318 -27.05 15.11 -16.84
C LEU A 318 -26.22 15.33 -18.12
N GLY A 319 -24.96 14.86 -18.16
CA GLY A 319 -24.08 15.01 -19.32
C GLY A 319 -23.82 16.46 -19.74
N SER A 320 -24.06 17.42 -18.86
CA SER A 320 -24.02 18.85 -19.17
C SER A 320 -22.58 19.39 -19.07
N PRO A 321 -21.96 19.84 -20.18
CA PRO A 321 -20.67 20.52 -20.11
C PRO A 321 -20.89 21.90 -19.48
N ALA A 322 -20.41 22.09 -18.26
CA ALA A 322 -20.46 23.38 -17.58
C ALA A 322 -19.81 24.46 -18.46
N ARG A 323 -20.43 25.64 -18.51
CA ARG A 323 -20.12 26.70 -19.46
C ARG A 323 -18.73 27.32 -19.20
N GLN A 324 -17.70 26.77 -19.84
CA GLN A 324 -16.33 27.25 -19.73
C GLN A 324 -16.20 28.73 -20.15
N THR A 325 -15.77 29.57 -19.21
CA THR A 325 -15.15 30.86 -19.54
C THR A 325 -13.71 30.59 -20.02
N PRO A 326 -13.22 31.21 -21.11
CA PRO A 326 -11.85 30.97 -21.58
C PRO A 326 -10.82 31.48 -20.57
N GLY A 327 -10.34 30.59 -19.70
CA GLY A 327 -9.45 30.90 -18.58
C GLY A 327 -9.52 29.87 -17.44
N ASP A 328 -10.70 29.31 -17.18
CA ASP A 328 -10.94 28.39 -16.06
C ASP A 328 -11.38 27.00 -16.55
N GLU A 329 -10.42 26.11 -16.74
CA GLU A 329 -10.67 24.67 -16.78
C GLU A 329 -10.37 24.11 -15.38
N PRO A 330 -11.39 23.74 -14.57
CA PRO A 330 -11.14 23.05 -13.31
C PRO A 330 -10.51 21.70 -13.67
N PRO A 331 -9.31 21.36 -13.16
CA PRO A 331 -8.74 20.05 -13.43
C PRO A 331 -9.72 18.98 -12.93
N ALA A 332 -9.88 17.91 -13.72
CA ALA A 332 -10.62 16.73 -13.28
C ALA A 332 -10.14 16.34 -11.87
N PRO A 333 -11.03 16.13 -10.89
CA PRO A 333 -10.62 15.88 -9.51
C PRO A 333 -9.69 14.67 -9.50
N PRO A 334 -8.44 14.79 -9.05
CA PRO A 334 -7.46 13.76 -9.32
C PRO A 334 -7.89 12.41 -8.76
N THR A 335 -7.99 11.45 -9.67
CA THR A 335 -8.04 10.04 -9.32
C THR A 335 -6.67 9.67 -8.78
N LEU A 336 -6.57 9.53 -7.46
CA LEU A 336 -5.43 8.88 -6.82
C LEU A 336 -5.29 7.48 -7.43
N THR A 337 -4.23 7.27 -8.20
CA THR A 337 -3.97 6.01 -8.89
C THR A 337 -2.94 5.25 -8.08
N THR A 338 -3.23 4.01 -7.68
CA THR A 338 -2.27 3.16 -6.99
C THR A 338 -1.10 2.82 -7.89
N GLY A 339 0.03 2.47 -7.29
CA GLY A 339 1.23 2.07 -7.99
C GLY A 339 2.34 1.71 -7.03
N GLU A 340 3.57 1.77 -7.52
CA GLU A 340 4.74 1.45 -6.72
C GLU A 340 5.98 2.26 -7.05
N MET A 341 6.87 2.26 -6.05
CA MET A 341 8.29 2.53 -6.24
C MET A 341 9.07 1.21 -6.30
N SER A 342 9.93 1.05 -7.30
CA SER A 342 10.76 -0.16 -7.50
C SER A 342 12.01 0.10 -8.34
N GLY A 343 13.05 -0.71 -8.15
CA GLY A 343 14.36 -0.62 -8.82
C GLY A 343 15.50 -1.03 -7.88
N TYR A 344 16.71 -0.52 -8.11
CA TYR A 344 17.91 -0.92 -7.37
C TYR A 344 18.69 0.26 -6.81
N MET A 345 19.35 0.06 -5.66
CA MET A 345 20.40 0.93 -5.15
C MET A 345 21.77 0.34 -5.48
N LEU A 346 22.56 1.05 -6.28
CA LEU A 346 23.78 0.54 -6.89
C LEU A 346 25.01 0.87 -6.05
N VAL A 347 25.78 -0.15 -5.65
CA VAL A 347 27.04 0.01 -4.90
C VAL A 347 28.23 -0.31 -5.80
N PRO A 348 29.10 0.67 -6.13
CA PRO A 348 30.28 0.44 -6.94
C PRO A 348 31.41 -0.11 -6.07
N VAL A 349 32.02 -1.19 -6.56
CA VAL A 349 33.11 -1.90 -5.89
C VAL A 349 34.26 -2.09 -6.87
N GLU A 350 35.48 -2.22 -6.37
CA GLU A 350 36.60 -2.67 -7.19
C GLU A 350 36.43 -4.13 -7.61
N ARG A 351 37.21 -4.58 -8.59
CA ARG A 351 37.21 -6.00 -8.99
C ARG A 351 38.13 -6.80 -8.09
N ALA A 352 37.59 -7.86 -7.50
CA ALA A 352 38.37 -8.88 -6.82
C ALA A 352 39.09 -9.79 -7.83
N PRO A 353 40.30 -10.31 -7.52
CA PRO A 353 40.98 -11.28 -8.38
C PRO A 353 40.17 -12.57 -8.55
N GLU A 354 40.33 -13.25 -9.69
CA GLU A 354 39.46 -14.36 -10.11
C GLU A 354 39.64 -15.65 -9.28
N GLU A 355 40.75 -15.76 -8.55
CA GLU A 355 41.07 -16.86 -7.64
C GLU A 355 40.33 -16.80 -6.28
N PHE A 356 39.71 -15.66 -5.92
CA PHE A 356 38.90 -15.52 -4.70
C PHE A 356 37.47 -16.02 -4.92
N ASN A 357 37.35 -17.22 -5.50
CA ASN A 357 36.13 -17.81 -6.03
C ASN A 357 35.44 -18.82 -5.08
N ALA A 358 35.80 -18.87 -3.80
CA ALA A 358 35.28 -19.78 -2.79
C ALA A 358 34.29 -19.10 -1.81
N GLY A 359 33.44 -18.21 -2.34
CA GLY A 359 32.37 -17.57 -1.59
C GLY A 359 32.65 -16.13 -1.18
N PHE A 360 31.86 -15.65 -0.22
CA PHE A 360 31.92 -14.26 0.25
C PHE A 360 31.41 -14.08 1.68
N SER A 361 31.70 -12.91 2.26
CA SER A 361 30.95 -12.37 3.39
C SER A 361 30.81 -10.86 3.28
N LEU A 362 29.84 -10.30 4.00
CA LEU A 362 29.63 -8.87 4.15
C LEU A 362 28.97 -8.54 5.49
N TYR A 363 29.01 -7.28 5.86
CA TYR A 363 28.19 -6.71 6.92
C TYR A 363 27.17 -5.75 6.30
N ALA A 364 25.88 -6.07 6.40
CA ALA A 364 24.79 -5.21 5.95
C ALA A 364 24.09 -4.57 7.15
N ALA A 365 23.75 -3.29 7.07
CA ALA A 365 22.92 -2.67 8.10
C ALA A 365 21.50 -3.24 8.07
N ALA A 366 20.93 -3.51 9.24
CA ALA A 366 19.52 -3.91 9.40
C ALA A 366 18.72 -2.76 10.03
N TRP A 367 17.56 -2.40 9.46
CA TRP A 367 16.70 -1.36 10.02
C TRP A 367 15.25 -1.43 9.52
N PRO A 368 14.27 -0.84 10.22
CA PRO A 368 12.95 -0.60 9.70
C PRO A 368 12.97 0.48 8.61
N ILE A 369 12.96 0.05 7.35
CA ILE A 369 12.91 0.96 6.20
C ILE A 369 11.56 1.68 6.09
N VAL A 370 10.48 1.06 6.54
CA VAL A 370 9.14 1.65 6.67
C VAL A 370 8.71 1.70 8.13
N ASP A 371 7.91 2.70 8.52
CA ASP A 371 7.42 2.80 9.91
C ASP A 371 6.25 1.85 10.21
N THR A 372 5.52 1.45 9.17
CA THR A 372 4.41 0.50 9.25
C THR A 372 4.54 -0.44 8.06
N TYR A 373 4.29 -1.73 8.26
CA TYR A 373 4.38 -2.74 7.19
C TYR A 373 3.13 -2.63 6.28
N PRO A 374 3.27 -2.29 4.98
CA PRO A 374 2.12 -1.88 4.16
C PRO A 374 1.45 -3.05 3.41
N GLY A 375 1.50 -4.27 3.96
CA GLY A 375 0.84 -5.47 3.41
C GLY A 375 1.71 -6.38 2.55
N SER A 376 1.20 -7.58 2.24
CA SER A 376 1.91 -8.69 1.57
C SER A 376 2.47 -8.40 0.18
N ARG A 377 2.01 -7.35 -0.51
CA ARG A 377 2.65 -6.88 -1.76
C ARG A 377 4.05 -6.30 -1.51
N PHE A 378 4.36 -5.82 -0.30
CA PHE A 378 5.64 -5.22 0.07
C PHE A 378 6.80 -6.19 -0.11
N GLN A 379 7.75 -5.83 -0.97
CA GLN A 379 8.96 -6.60 -1.20
C GLN A 379 10.15 -5.69 -1.45
N THR A 380 11.10 -5.75 -0.54
CA THR A 380 12.42 -5.15 -0.69
C THR A 380 13.44 -5.98 0.07
N GLY A 381 14.58 -6.23 -0.55
CA GLY A 381 15.79 -6.53 0.19
C GLY A 381 16.28 -5.27 0.90
N LEU A 382 17.18 -5.45 1.85
CA LEU A 382 18.20 -4.45 2.19
C LEU A 382 19.46 -4.73 1.35
N PHE A 383 20.59 -4.09 1.67
CA PHE A 383 21.81 -4.26 0.88
C PHE A 383 22.36 -5.68 1.01
N GLY A 384 22.60 -6.33 -0.14
CA GLY A 384 23.05 -7.72 -0.26
C GLY A 384 23.76 -7.95 -1.58
N THR A 385 23.76 -9.20 -2.07
CA THR A 385 24.44 -9.61 -3.30
C THR A 385 23.90 -10.93 -3.85
N TRP A 386 24.05 -11.16 -5.15
CA TRP A 386 23.74 -12.41 -5.85
C TRP A 386 25.02 -13.18 -6.14
N MET A 387 25.15 -14.39 -5.62
CA MET A 387 26.32 -15.24 -5.84
C MET A 387 26.06 -16.26 -6.95
N PHE A 388 26.54 -15.96 -8.15
CA PHE A 388 26.50 -16.83 -9.33
C PHE A 388 27.69 -17.79 -9.38
N ALA A 389 27.57 -18.85 -10.18
CA ALA A 389 28.70 -19.69 -10.60
C ALA A 389 29.71 -18.90 -11.48
N GLN A 390 30.99 -19.27 -11.41
CA GLN A 390 32.07 -18.72 -12.23
C GLN A 390 32.20 -19.51 -13.54
N PHE A 391 32.16 -18.78 -14.67
CA PHE A 391 32.33 -19.32 -16.01
C PHE A 391 33.61 -18.82 -16.66
N GLU A 392 34.20 -19.66 -17.52
CA GLU A 392 35.30 -19.26 -18.41
C GLU A 392 34.68 -18.62 -19.66
N GLY A 393 34.59 -17.30 -19.70
CA GLY A 393 33.93 -16.55 -20.77
C GLY A 393 32.45 -16.27 -20.49
N GLU A 394 31.61 -16.24 -21.53
CA GLU A 394 30.18 -15.96 -21.39
C GLU A 394 29.45 -17.11 -20.68
N ALA A 395 28.55 -16.76 -19.75
CA ALA A 395 27.68 -17.72 -19.09
C ALA A 395 26.69 -18.37 -20.09
N PRO A 396 26.28 -19.63 -19.89
CA PRO A 396 25.32 -20.30 -20.78
C PRO A 396 23.99 -19.55 -20.89
N LYS A 397 23.48 -19.42 -22.12
CA LYS A 397 22.16 -18.83 -22.36
C LYS A 397 21.08 -19.70 -21.70
N ASN A 398 20.11 -19.06 -21.05
CA ASN A 398 19.00 -19.70 -20.34
C ASN A 398 19.45 -20.60 -19.16
N LEU A 399 20.49 -20.18 -18.42
CA LEU A 399 20.92 -20.82 -17.17
C LEU A 399 21.07 -19.78 -16.04
N TYR A 400 19.94 -19.32 -15.49
CA TYR A 400 19.94 -18.48 -14.29
C TYR A 400 19.90 -19.34 -13.01
N SER A 401 20.91 -19.25 -12.15
CA SER A 401 20.97 -19.94 -10.85
C SER A 401 22.02 -19.30 -9.94
N ASP A 402 21.65 -19.04 -8.69
CA ASP A 402 22.46 -18.30 -7.72
C ASP A 402 22.04 -18.53 -6.26
N ILE A 403 22.73 -17.83 -5.35
CA ILE A 403 22.30 -17.56 -3.97
C ILE A 403 22.11 -16.04 -3.86
N GLU A 404 20.86 -15.61 -3.69
CA GLU A 404 20.40 -14.20 -3.70
C GLU A 404 19.79 -13.73 -2.37
N GLY A 405 19.77 -14.59 -1.35
CA GLY A 405 19.23 -14.26 -0.04
C GLY A 405 19.99 -13.17 0.72
N GLY A 406 19.29 -12.58 1.69
CA GLY A 406 19.80 -11.49 2.51
C GLY A 406 18.77 -11.03 3.54
N LEU A 407 18.96 -9.82 4.05
CA LEU A 407 17.97 -9.13 4.88
C LEU A 407 16.84 -8.55 4.02
N GLY A 408 15.60 -8.56 4.50
CA GLY A 408 14.47 -7.93 3.80
C GLY A 408 13.08 -8.41 4.21
N TRP A 409 12.15 -8.24 3.28
CA TRP A 409 10.75 -8.68 3.33
C TRP A 409 10.36 -9.27 1.97
N TRP A 410 9.64 -10.39 1.97
CA TRP A 410 9.29 -11.14 0.76
C TRP A 410 7.79 -11.42 0.71
N ARG A 411 7.24 -11.56 -0.52
CA ARG A 411 5.82 -11.84 -0.76
C ARG A 411 5.29 -13.13 -0.13
N ASP A 412 6.17 -14.04 0.29
CA ASP A 412 5.80 -15.29 0.93
C ASP A 412 5.94 -15.27 2.47
N THR A 413 6.37 -14.14 3.06
CA THR A 413 6.40 -13.89 4.51
C THR A 413 4.98 -13.77 5.09
N ARG A 414 4.67 -14.55 6.12
CA ARG A 414 3.35 -14.60 6.78
C ARG A 414 3.28 -13.90 8.13
N PHE A 415 4.42 -13.72 8.81
CA PHE A 415 4.51 -13.00 10.08
C PHE A 415 5.44 -11.78 9.95
N PRO A 416 5.10 -10.82 9.06
CA PRO A 416 5.92 -9.65 8.84
C PRO A 416 5.86 -8.70 10.03
N THR A 417 6.97 -7.98 10.22
CA THR A 417 7.05 -6.81 11.11
C THR A 417 7.75 -5.68 10.37
N THR A 418 7.89 -4.52 11.01
CA THR A 418 8.77 -3.46 10.51
C THR A 418 10.26 -3.79 10.64
N THR A 419 10.64 -4.85 11.38
CA THR A 419 12.01 -5.36 11.42
C THR A 419 12.23 -6.33 10.25
N PRO A 420 13.34 -6.23 9.48
CA PRO A 420 13.64 -7.19 8.41
C PRO A 420 13.89 -8.59 8.97
N LYS A 421 13.61 -9.60 8.16
CA LYS A 421 14.04 -10.99 8.40
C LYS A 421 15.25 -11.31 7.52
N PHE A 422 15.88 -12.47 7.72
CA PHE A 422 16.93 -12.99 6.84
C PHE A 422 16.50 -14.33 6.20
N ILE A 423 16.69 -14.48 4.89
CA ILE A 423 16.52 -15.75 4.16
C ILE A 423 17.78 -16.14 3.39
N MET A 424 17.90 -17.42 3.03
CA MET A 424 19.04 -17.90 2.24
C MET A 424 18.91 -17.71 0.72
N GLY A 425 17.69 -17.71 0.18
CA GLY A 425 17.41 -17.42 -1.24
C GLY A 425 18.28 -18.16 -2.26
N GLY A 426 18.33 -19.49 -2.23
CA GLY A 426 19.00 -20.26 -3.30
C GLY A 426 18.04 -20.55 -4.44
N VAL A 427 18.40 -20.22 -5.68
CA VAL A 427 17.56 -20.37 -6.87
C VAL A 427 18.08 -21.48 -7.78
N ALA A 428 17.29 -22.53 -7.95
CA ALA A 428 17.58 -23.59 -8.92
C ALA A 428 17.32 -23.09 -10.35
N PRO A 429 18.00 -23.65 -11.38
CA PRO A 429 17.96 -23.23 -12.77
C PRO A 429 16.62 -22.70 -13.29
N ASN A 430 16.61 -21.40 -13.63
CA ASN A 430 15.49 -20.64 -14.17
C ASN A 430 14.25 -20.67 -13.28
N PHE A 431 14.45 -20.52 -11.96
CA PHE A 431 13.41 -20.53 -10.93
C PHE A 431 12.56 -21.81 -10.92
N SER A 432 13.11 -22.96 -11.34
CA SER A 432 12.43 -24.26 -11.26
C SER A 432 11.98 -24.55 -9.81
N ALA A 433 12.88 -24.30 -8.87
CA ALA A 433 12.70 -24.32 -7.42
C ALA A 433 13.47 -23.16 -6.76
N TRP A 434 13.13 -22.82 -5.53
CA TRP A 434 13.94 -21.94 -4.67
C TRP A 434 13.86 -22.36 -3.21
N ALA A 435 14.87 -22.02 -2.42
CA ALA A 435 15.00 -22.44 -1.03
C ALA A 435 15.43 -21.28 -0.13
N ASN A 436 14.61 -20.96 0.86
CA ASN A 436 14.75 -19.77 1.72
C ASN A 436 15.31 -20.12 3.12
N GLY A 437 15.29 -21.39 3.50
CA GLY A 437 15.81 -21.94 4.76
C GLY A 437 15.49 -23.45 4.87
N PRO A 438 15.94 -24.14 5.93
CA PRO A 438 15.48 -25.49 6.26
C PRO A 438 13.95 -25.56 6.27
N GLY A 439 13.36 -26.45 5.45
CA GLY A 439 11.90 -26.60 5.34
C GLY A 439 11.18 -25.52 4.54
N ALA A 440 11.87 -24.47 4.06
CA ALA A 440 11.27 -23.32 3.38
C ALA A 440 11.72 -23.23 1.91
N GLY A 441 10.75 -23.21 0.99
CA GLY A 441 11.01 -23.13 -0.44
C GLY A 441 9.77 -22.76 -1.25
N LYS A 442 9.82 -22.98 -2.57
CA LYS A 442 8.78 -22.55 -3.52
C LYS A 442 7.41 -23.14 -3.20
N GLY A 443 6.42 -22.26 -3.03
CA GLY A 443 5.05 -22.64 -2.67
C GLY A 443 4.96 -23.30 -1.28
N ARG A 444 3.81 -23.92 -1.00
CA ARG A 444 3.52 -24.55 0.31
C ARG A 444 3.01 -26.00 0.20
N ASP A 445 2.77 -26.47 -1.01
CA ASP A 445 2.56 -27.89 -1.33
C ASP A 445 3.82 -28.71 -1.01
N TRP A 446 3.66 -29.83 -0.31
CA TRP A 446 4.75 -30.75 0.06
C TRP A 446 4.84 -31.97 -0.85
N ASP A 447 3.80 -32.29 -1.63
CA ASP A 447 3.87 -33.25 -2.73
C ASP A 447 4.73 -32.68 -3.88
N ARG A 448 4.86 -31.35 -3.92
CA ARG A 448 5.79 -30.60 -4.78
C ARG A 448 6.76 -29.77 -3.93
N PRO A 449 7.78 -30.40 -3.31
CA PRO A 449 8.61 -29.73 -2.30
C PRO A 449 9.41 -28.54 -2.86
N LEU A 450 9.85 -28.58 -4.12
CA LEU A 450 10.42 -27.45 -4.87
C LEU A 450 11.39 -26.56 -4.05
N GLY A 451 12.37 -27.18 -3.40
CA GLY A 451 13.40 -26.50 -2.59
C GLY A 451 13.23 -26.65 -1.07
N LYS A 452 12.08 -27.10 -0.55
CA LYS A 452 11.87 -27.28 0.91
C LYS A 452 12.84 -28.27 1.58
N TYR A 453 13.47 -29.18 0.83
CA TYR A 453 14.52 -30.10 1.32
C TYR A 453 15.96 -29.68 0.94
N ALA A 454 16.15 -28.54 0.27
CA ALA A 454 17.44 -28.13 -0.29
C ALA A 454 18.47 -27.70 0.75
N ILE A 455 18.03 -27.31 1.95
CA ILE A 455 18.89 -26.73 2.98
C ILE A 455 18.88 -27.62 4.21
N ALA A 456 20.05 -28.10 4.61
CA ALA A 456 20.26 -28.82 5.85
C ALA A 456 20.62 -27.86 6.99
N GLN A 457 19.94 -28.00 8.13
CA GLN A 457 20.35 -27.37 9.37
C GLN A 457 21.66 -27.99 9.84
N LEU A 458 22.60 -27.15 10.29
CA LEU A 458 23.94 -27.56 10.73
C LEU A 458 24.22 -27.18 12.18
N SER A 459 23.82 -25.98 12.61
CA SER A 459 24.05 -25.50 13.97
C SER A 459 23.06 -26.12 14.96
N PRO A 460 23.53 -26.61 16.13
CA PRO A 460 22.67 -27.03 17.22
C PRO A 460 22.17 -25.83 18.06
N TRP A 461 22.80 -24.66 18.01
CA TRP A 461 22.46 -23.55 18.95
C TRP A 461 21.50 -22.49 18.39
N ILE A 462 20.91 -22.74 17.22
CA ILE A 462 19.92 -21.84 16.62
C ILE A 462 18.86 -22.66 15.87
N VAL A 463 17.58 -22.35 16.05
CA VAL A 463 16.48 -22.91 15.25
C VAL A 463 16.10 -21.94 14.13
N TRP A 464 15.86 -22.47 12.92
CA TRP A 464 15.46 -21.66 11.77
C TRP A 464 13.94 -21.68 11.57
N PRO A 465 13.24 -20.52 11.61
CA PRO A 465 11.80 -20.44 11.28
C PRO A 465 11.57 -20.53 9.77
N PRO A 466 10.56 -21.28 9.29
CA PRO A 466 10.26 -21.36 7.85
C PRO A 466 9.86 -20.01 7.22
N ASP A 467 9.45 -19.02 8.04
CA ASP A 467 9.18 -17.65 7.61
C ASP A 467 10.44 -16.75 7.49
N GLY A 468 11.63 -17.28 7.78
CA GLY A 468 12.92 -16.57 7.80
C GLY A 468 13.47 -16.36 9.21
N LEU A 469 14.79 -16.12 9.33
CA LEU A 469 15.42 -15.78 10.61
C LEU A 469 15.00 -14.38 11.05
N ASN A 470 14.41 -14.29 12.24
CA ASN A 470 14.07 -13.01 12.86
C ASN A 470 15.31 -12.34 13.48
N LEU A 471 15.40 -11.02 13.30
CA LEU A 471 16.28 -10.16 14.06
C LEU A 471 15.56 -9.68 15.34
N ALA A 472 16.35 -9.17 16.31
CA ALA A 472 15.80 -8.54 17.49
C ALA A 472 14.95 -7.32 17.09
N GLN A 473 13.71 -7.27 17.57
CA GLN A 473 12.75 -6.26 17.15
C GLN A 473 13.22 -4.85 17.52
N GLY A 474 13.12 -3.93 16.56
CA GLY A 474 13.61 -2.55 16.71
C GLY A 474 15.09 -2.34 16.42
N THR A 475 15.80 -3.35 15.89
CA THR A 475 17.15 -3.19 15.30
C THR A 475 17.11 -2.07 14.26
N CYS A 476 18.02 -1.10 14.37
CA CYS A 476 18.05 0.13 13.58
C CYS A 476 19.49 0.63 13.34
N GLY A 477 20.10 0.14 12.27
CA GLY A 477 21.42 0.57 11.78
C GLY A 477 22.57 -0.35 12.19
N GLU A 478 22.33 -1.31 13.09
CA GLU A 478 23.34 -2.29 13.45
C GLU A 478 23.64 -3.25 12.28
N LEU A 479 24.89 -3.70 12.22
CA LEU A 479 25.45 -4.52 11.16
C LEU A 479 25.18 -6.01 11.38
N PHE A 480 24.46 -6.64 10.46
CA PHE A 480 24.29 -8.08 10.37
C PHE A 480 25.41 -8.67 9.50
N GLY A 481 26.37 -9.37 10.12
CA GLY A 481 27.42 -10.08 9.39
C GLY A 481 26.93 -11.41 8.86
N TYR A 482 27.05 -11.64 7.55
CA TYR A 482 26.76 -12.94 6.95
C TYR A 482 27.68 -13.26 5.76
N GLY A 483 27.76 -14.53 5.40
CA GLY A 483 28.51 -14.99 4.23
C GLY A 483 28.23 -16.45 3.88
N TYR A 484 28.59 -16.82 2.65
CA TYR A 484 28.52 -18.21 2.17
C TYR A 484 29.92 -18.69 1.83
N LEU A 485 30.35 -19.78 2.45
CA LEU A 485 31.62 -20.47 2.15
C LEU A 485 31.35 -21.97 2.00
N PRO A 486 32.00 -22.68 1.06
CA PRO A 486 31.71 -24.09 0.82
C PRO A 486 32.46 -24.97 1.84
N LEU A 487 31.74 -25.83 2.55
CA LEU A 487 32.32 -26.84 3.46
C LEU A 487 32.21 -28.25 2.85
N PRO A 488 33.23 -29.12 2.99
CA PRO A 488 33.20 -30.48 2.43
C PRO A 488 32.43 -31.46 3.34
N ILE A 489 31.16 -31.14 3.66
CA ILE A 489 30.33 -31.92 4.60
C ILE A 489 29.87 -33.24 3.96
N VAL A 490 29.61 -33.24 2.65
CA VAL A 490 29.35 -34.43 1.84
C VAL A 490 30.46 -34.59 0.80
N ASP A 491 30.63 -35.79 0.26
CA ASP A 491 31.59 -36.05 -0.82
C ASP A 491 30.95 -35.89 -2.20
N ALA A 492 31.76 -35.52 -3.20
CA ALA A 492 31.34 -35.51 -4.59
C ALA A 492 31.05 -36.93 -5.10
N LYS A 493 30.04 -37.06 -5.97
CA LYS A 493 29.52 -38.34 -6.46
C LYS A 493 29.45 -38.37 -7.99
N PRO A 494 29.68 -39.54 -8.62
CA PRO A 494 29.60 -39.68 -10.09
C PRO A 494 28.17 -39.77 -10.63
N THR A 495 27.16 -39.77 -9.77
CA THR A 495 25.73 -39.97 -10.13
C THR A 495 24.82 -39.07 -9.31
N THR A 496 23.68 -38.71 -9.90
CA THR A 496 22.64 -37.87 -9.30
C THR A 496 21.26 -38.47 -9.61
N ALA A 497 20.46 -38.76 -8.58
CA ALA A 497 19.12 -39.35 -8.70
C ALA A 497 19.07 -40.61 -9.60
N GLY A 498 20.12 -41.45 -9.53
CA GLY A 498 20.26 -42.65 -10.35
C GLY A 498 20.73 -42.43 -11.81
N THR A 499 20.98 -41.18 -12.22
CA THR A 499 21.53 -40.82 -13.53
C THR A 499 23.06 -40.69 -13.49
N THR A 500 23.74 -40.77 -14.64
CA THR A 500 25.21 -40.60 -14.77
C THR A 500 25.66 -39.13 -14.81
N VAL A 501 24.93 -38.25 -14.10
CA VAL A 501 25.29 -36.85 -13.91
C VAL A 501 26.04 -36.72 -12.58
N PRO A 502 27.23 -36.10 -12.52
CA PRO A 502 27.95 -35.93 -11.27
C PRO A 502 27.27 -34.88 -10.36
N THR A 503 27.39 -35.07 -9.05
CA THR A 503 27.11 -34.08 -8.01
C THR A 503 28.43 -33.67 -7.36
N GLY A 504 28.72 -32.37 -7.28
CA GLY A 504 29.91 -31.85 -6.59
C GLY A 504 29.82 -31.89 -5.06
N ASP A 505 30.82 -31.34 -4.37
CA ASP A 505 30.96 -31.40 -2.90
C ASP A 505 30.72 -30.06 -2.18
N GLN A 506 30.25 -29.03 -2.89
CA GLN A 506 30.17 -27.68 -2.34
C GLN A 506 28.89 -27.46 -1.53
N CYS A 507 28.93 -27.82 -0.24
CA CYS A 507 27.92 -27.39 0.72
C CYS A 507 28.11 -25.90 1.04
N TRP A 508 27.51 -25.01 0.25
CA TRP A 508 27.49 -23.57 0.51
C TRP A 508 26.83 -23.28 1.86
N THR A 509 27.67 -23.02 2.85
CA THR A 509 27.28 -22.90 4.26
C THR A 509 27.15 -21.44 4.63
N LEU A 510 25.99 -21.07 5.18
CA LEU A 510 25.78 -19.76 5.77
C LEU A 510 26.59 -19.64 7.07
N PHE A 511 27.53 -18.70 7.10
CA PHE A 511 28.16 -18.21 8.31
C PHE A 511 27.51 -16.91 8.74
N LEU A 512 27.24 -16.76 10.03
CA LEU A 512 26.79 -15.51 10.63
C LEU A 512 27.85 -14.95 11.59
N ASN A 513 27.84 -13.62 11.75
CA ASN A 513 28.48 -12.92 12.85
C ASN A 513 27.53 -11.82 13.35
N THR A 514 26.74 -12.15 14.37
CA THR A 514 25.81 -11.25 15.07
C THR A 514 26.27 -11.06 16.51
N ALA A 515 25.62 -10.15 17.25
CA ALA A 515 25.97 -9.88 18.64
C ALA A 515 25.76 -11.10 19.56
N ASN A 516 24.80 -11.98 19.23
CA ASN A 516 24.38 -13.12 20.06
C ASN A 516 24.62 -14.51 19.42
N PHE A 517 25.03 -14.59 18.16
CA PHE A 517 25.38 -15.84 17.48
C PHE A 517 26.49 -15.65 16.44
N LYS A 518 27.46 -16.57 16.40
CA LYS A 518 28.58 -16.57 15.46
C LYS A 518 28.91 -17.97 14.98
N GLY A 519 29.20 -18.12 13.69
CA GLY A 519 29.59 -19.40 13.07
C GLY A 519 28.59 -19.90 12.03
N PRO A 520 28.74 -21.16 11.58
CA PRO A 520 27.87 -21.72 10.56
C PRO A 520 26.46 -21.99 11.11
N VAL A 521 25.43 -21.88 10.27
CA VAL A 521 24.02 -22.11 10.63
C VAL A 521 23.44 -23.33 9.92
N CYS A 522 23.56 -23.35 8.60
CA CYS A 522 22.90 -24.28 7.69
C CYS A 522 23.59 -24.21 6.31
N PHE A 523 23.34 -25.17 5.43
CA PHE A 523 23.97 -25.22 4.11
C PHE A 523 23.02 -25.73 3.02
N PHE A 524 23.21 -25.26 1.79
CA PHE A 524 22.60 -25.84 0.60
C PHE A 524 23.23 -27.20 0.29
N THR A 525 22.42 -28.25 0.19
CA THR A 525 22.90 -29.56 -0.23
C THR A 525 23.34 -29.49 -1.70
N PRO A 526 24.46 -30.12 -2.10
CA PRO A 526 24.89 -30.14 -3.51
C PRO A 526 23.80 -30.69 -4.45
N PHE A 527 22.99 -31.64 -3.95
CA PHE A 527 21.85 -32.21 -4.67
C PHE A 527 20.81 -31.17 -5.12
N PHE A 528 20.60 -30.07 -4.40
CA PHE A 528 19.66 -29.02 -4.80
C PHE A 528 19.96 -28.48 -6.21
N TRP A 529 21.24 -28.30 -6.52
CA TRP A 529 21.68 -27.81 -7.84
C TRP A 529 21.72 -28.96 -8.85
N SER A 530 22.38 -30.07 -8.51
CA SER A 530 22.58 -31.19 -9.44
C SER A 530 21.30 -31.92 -9.83
N ALA A 531 20.24 -31.88 -9.01
CA ALA A 531 18.92 -32.42 -9.38
C ALA A 531 18.39 -31.81 -10.69
N SER A 532 18.61 -30.51 -10.93
CA SER A 532 18.23 -29.88 -12.20
C SER A 532 19.11 -30.36 -13.37
N ALA A 533 20.37 -30.72 -13.12
CA ALA A 533 21.24 -31.32 -14.12
C ALA A 533 20.92 -32.81 -14.40
N ALA A 534 20.30 -33.53 -13.45
CA ALA A 534 19.77 -34.88 -13.71
C ALA A 534 18.59 -34.87 -14.70
N GLU A 535 17.75 -33.82 -14.67
CA GLU A 535 16.71 -33.58 -15.69
C GLU A 535 17.28 -33.06 -17.01
N LYS A 536 18.36 -32.26 -16.95
CA LYS A 536 19.03 -31.64 -18.10
C LYS A 536 20.55 -31.82 -18.05
N PRO A 537 21.08 -32.94 -18.58
CA PRO A 537 22.50 -33.28 -18.49
C PRO A 537 23.46 -32.23 -19.06
N GLU A 538 23.01 -31.33 -19.93
CA GLU A 538 23.79 -30.20 -20.41
C GLU A 538 24.16 -29.17 -19.32
N TRP A 539 23.53 -29.22 -18.15
CA TRP A 539 23.85 -28.38 -16.99
C TRP A 539 24.86 -29.03 -16.02
N ALA A 540 25.28 -30.28 -16.27
CA ALA A 540 26.23 -31.00 -15.42
C ALA A 540 27.56 -30.25 -15.28
N GLY A 541 28.01 -30.01 -14.03
CA GLY A 541 29.25 -29.28 -13.77
C GLY A 541 29.23 -27.78 -14.12
N LEU A 542 28.04 -27.20 -14.36
CA LEU A 542 27.85 -25.76 -14.62
C LEU A 542 27.19 -25.01 -13.45
N LEU A 543 26.78 -25.72 -12.40
CA LEU A 543 26.02 -25.18 -11.27
C LEU A 543 26.86 -25.12 -9.98
N LEU A 544 26.31 -24.47 -8.97
CA LEU A 544 27.00 -24.19 -7.69
C LEU A 544 27.34 -25.45 -6.86
N ASP A 545 26.83 -26.64 -7.16
CA ASP A 545 27.33 -27.87 -6.53
C ASP A 545 28.82 -28.13 -6.86
N SER A 546 29.25 -27.73 -8.06
CA SER A 546 30.55 -28.07 -8.65
C SER A 546 31.39 -26.86 -9.06
N ARG A 547 30.77 -25.76 -9.51
CA ARG A 547 31.47 -24.56 -9.98
C ARG A 547 31.86 -23.64 -8.83
N PRO A 548 33.07 -23.04 -8.84
CA PRO A 548 33.38 -21.93 -7.94
C PRO A 548 32.38 -20.78 -8.07
N SER A 549 32.24 -19.96 -7.05
CA SER A 549 31.43 -18.74 -7.11
C SER A 549 32.17 -17.62 -7.85
N ASN A 550 31.46 -16.79 -8.62
CA ASN A 550 32.05 -15.60 -9.23
C ASN A 550 32.45 -14.57 -8.13
N PRO A 551 33.74 -14.19 -8.01
CA PRO A 551 34.14 -13.16 -7.05
C PRO A 551 33.51 -11.80 -7.35
N ASN A 552 33.39 -11.46 -8.64
CA ASN A 552 32.99 -10.16 -9.17
C ASN A 552 31.47 -10.08 -9.40
N LYS A 553 30.74 -10.05 -8.30
CA LYS A 553 29.27 -9.98 -8.21
C LYS A 553 28.79 -8.56 -7.89
N ALA A 554 27.52 -8.28 -8.21
CA ALA A 554 26.88 -7.02 -7.88
C ALA A 554 26.53 -6.95 -6.39
N PHE A 555 26.82 -5.83 -5.74
CA PHE A 555 26.35 -5.50 -4.40
C PHE A 555 25.33 -4.37 -4.51
N GLN A 556 24.08 -4.62 -4.13
CA GLN A 556 22.97 -3.70 -4.34
C GLN A 556 21.90 -3.93 -3.27
N MET A 557 20.94 -3.00 -3.18
CA MET A 557 19.66 -3.26 -2.53
C MET A 557 18.59 -3.30 -3.62
N GLU A 558 17.87 -4.41 -3.73
CA GLU A 558 16.74 -4.56 -4.65
C GLU A 558 15.43 -4.15 -3.95
N THR A 559 14.63 -3.34 -4.62
CA THR A 559 13.30 -2.96 -4.20
C THR A 559 12.30 -3.35 -5.29
N GLN A 560 11.52 -4.40 -5.03
CA GLN A 560 10.55 -4.93 -6.00
C GLN A 560 9.20 -4.21 -5.91
N TRP A 561 8.75 -3.86 -4.71
CA TRP A 561 7.48 -3.15 -4.51
C TRP A 561 7.43 -2.42 -3.16
N VAL A 562 7.44 -1.08 -3.21
CA VAL A 562 7.01 -0.19 -2.12
C VAL A 562 5.77 0.54 -2.61
N PRO A 563 4.67 0.63 -1.85
CA PRO A 563 3.46 1.26 -2.37
C PRO A 563 3.68 2.73 -2.69
N ALA A 564 3.05 3.19 -3.76
CA ALA A 564 2.99 4.59 -4.14
C ALA A 564 1.59 4.97 -4.64
N VAL A 565 1.32 6.26 -4.66
CA VAL A 565 0.10 6.84 -5.22
C VAL A 565 0.50 7.96 -6.18
N VAL A 566 -0.02 7.91 -7.40
CA VAL A 566 0.20 8.90 -8.46
C VAL A 566 -1.06 9.75 -8.62
N SER A 567 -0.88 11.04 -8.89
CA SER A 567 -1.94 12.04 -9.01
C SER A 567 -1.58 13.08 -10.07
N THR A 568 -2.56 13.67 -10.73
CA THR A 568 -2.35 14.77 -11.70
C THR A 568 -3.04 16.02 -11.18
N ALA A 569 -2.29 17.11 -10.99
CA ALA A 569 -2.81 18.34 -10.42
C ALA A 569 -2.24 19.59 -11.09
N THR A 570 -3.05 20.64 -11.11
CA THR A 570 -2.66 21.96 -11.60
C THR A 570 -2.14 22.80 -10.43
N ARG A 571 -0.99 23.46 -10.60
CA ARG A 571 -0.48 24.46 -9.65
C ARG A 571 -0.98 25.85 -10.04
N ASP A 572 -1.10 26.75 -9.07
CA ASP A 572 -1.43 28.17 -9.31
C ASP A 572 -0.57 28.74 -10.46
N GLY A 573 -1.24 29.25 -11.50
CA GLY A 573 -0.61 29.60 -12.78
C GLY A 573 -0.93 28.66 -13.96
N GLY A 574 -1.73 27.61 -13.76
CA GLY A 574 -2.36 26.85 -14.85
C GLY A 574 -1.53 25.70 -15.44
N ALA A 575 -0.36 25.38 -14.87
CA ALA A 575 0.45 24.25 -15.32
C ALA A 575 0.03 22.94 -14.65
N THR A 576 -0.47 22.00 -15.45
CA THR A 576 -0.77 20.62 -15.02
C THR A 576 0.51 19.81 -14.89
N HIS A 577 0.72 19.21 -13.73
CA HIS A 577 1.86 18.32 -13.44
C HIS A 577 1.37 16.98 -12.89
N VAL A 578 2.16 15.93 -13.12
CA VAL A 578 1.97 14.64 -12.44
C VAL A 578 2.82 14.66 -11.16
N PHE A 579 2.22 14.28 -10.05
CA PHE A 579 2.82 14.16 -8.73
C PHE A 579 2.70 12.71 -8.24
N ALA A 580 3.57 12.31 -7.32
CA ALA A 580 3.46 11.04 -6.63
C ALA A 580 3.80 11.18 -5.15
N ARG A 581 3.25 10.28 -4.34
CA ARG A 581 3.67 10.03 -2.96
C ARG A 581 4.02 8.56 -2.80
N THR A 582 5.17 8.24 -2.21
CA THR A 582 5.54 6.86 -1.83
C THR A 582 5.19 6.59 -0.36
N ALA A 583 5.14 5.32 0.04
CA ALA A 583 5.12 4.96 1.44
C ALA A 583 6.31 5.60 2.19
N PRO A 584 6.12 6.10 3.44
CA PRO A 584 7.18 6.77 4.18
C PRO A 584 8.39 5.86 4.44
N MET A 585 9.51 6.14 3.76
CA MET A 585 10.76 5.39 3.91
C MET A 585 11.81 6.14 4.72
N ALA A 586 12.61 5.40 5.49
CA ALA A 586 13.68 5.96 6.31
C ALA A 586 14.97 5.12 6.23
N PHE A 587 16.11 5.79 6.44
CA PHE A 587 17.45 5.17 6.52
C PHE A 587 18.11 5.48 7.87
N PRO A 588 18.93 4.57 8.42
CA PRO A 588 19.59 4.75 9.71
C PRO A 588 20.72 5.79 9.60
N ILE A 589 20.96 6.54 10.67
CA ILE A 589 22.11 7.44 10.80
C ILE A 589 22.86 7.19 12.12
N ASP A 590 24.18 7.30 12.08
CA ASP A 590 25.02 7.30 13.28
C ASP A 590 24.97 8.67 14.01
N PRO A 591 25.64 8.82 15.18
CA PRO A 591 25.67 10.09 15.89
C PRO A 591 26.29 11.26 15.11
N GLU A 592 27.12 10.96 14.11
CA GLU A 592 27.76 11.91 13.21
C GLU A 592 26.90 12.25 11.98
N GLY A 593 25.69 11.68 11.87
CA GLY A 593 24.74 11.91 10.78
C GLY A 593 25.04 11.13 9.50
N ARG A 594 25.95 10.15 9.54
CA ARG A 594 26.30 9.28 8.40
C ARG A 594 25.36 8.09 8.36
N THR A 595 24.89 7.74 7.17
CA THR A 595 24.29 6.43 6.94
C THR A 595 25.37 5.46 6.52
N VAL A 596 25.48 4.31 7.20
CA VAL A 596 26.26 3.13 6.79
C VAL A 596 25.28 2.05 6.36
N VAL A 597 25.51 1.40 5.23
CA VAL A 597 24.66 0.30 4.73
C VAL A 597 25.42 -0.99 4.45
N LEU A 598 26.69 -0.89 4.06
CA LEU A 598 27.57 -2.03 3.79
C LEU A 598 28.97 -1.80 4.36
N HIS A 599 29.58 -2.87 4.84
CA HIS A 599 30.93 -2.86 5.38
C HIS A 599 31.66 -4.19 5.13
N ARG A 600 32.98 -4.11 4.87
CA ARG A 600 33.91 -5.24 4.65
C ARG A 600 33.38 -6.35 3.72
N LEU A 601 33.06 -5.97 2.49
CA LEU A 601 32.82 -6.95 1.43
C LEU A 601 34.09 -7.78 1.23
N THR A 602 33.99 -9.09 1.44
CA THR A 602 35.14 -9.99 1.43
C THR A 602 34.87 -11.19 0.54
N THR A 603 35.82 -11.56 -0.30
CA THR A 603 35.83 -12.82 -1.08
C THR A 603 36.98 -13.71 -0.65
N TYR A 604 36.90 -15.00 -0.95
CA TYR A 604 37.74 -16.03 -0.34
C TYR A 604 38.32 -17.00 -1.37
N THR A 605 39.54 -17.49 -1.16
CA THR A 605 40.02 -18.72 -1.81
C THR A 605 39.62 -19.95 -0.97
N ARG A 606 39.75 -21.16 -1.52
CA ARG A 606 39.39 -22.39 -0.80
C ARG A 606 40.27 -22.66 0.44
N ASP A 607 41.45 -22.05 0.54
CA ASP A 607 42.29 -22.13 1.74
C ASP A 607 41.78 -21.28 2.91
N ALA A 608 40.76 -20.45 2.71
CA ALA A 608 40.13 -19.66 3.77
C ALA A 608 39.46 -20.53 4.84
N ILE A 609 38.82 -21.64 4.42
CA ILE A 609 38.21 -22.63 5.34
C ILE A 609 38.05 -24.03 4.73
N THR A 610 37.73 -24.13 3.43
CA THR A 610 37.35 -25.39 2.76
C THR A 610 38.46 -26.46 2.81
N GLU A 611 39.66 -26.13 2.35
CA GLU A 611 40.76 -27.10 2.31
C GLU A 611 41.36 -27.41 3.71
N PRO A 612 41.48 -26.45 4.65
CA PRO A 612 41.73 -26.77 6.06
C PRO A 612 40.75 -27.81 6.62
N VAL A 613 39.43 -27.60 6.44
CA VAL A 613 38.39 -28.51 6.95
C VAL A 613 38.43 -29.85 6.23
N ARG A 614 38.71 -29.89 4.92
CA ARG A 614 38.92 -31.14 4.17
C ARG A 614 40.04 -31.98 4.76
N ARG A 615 41.19 -31.35 5.05
CA ARG A 615 42.35 -32.02 5.68
C ARG A 615 42.00 -32.56 7.08
N TRP A 616 41.25 -31.81 7.88
CA TRP A 616 40.76 -32.28 9.18
C TRP A 616 39.81 -33.48 9.07
N PHE A 617 38.81 -33.43 8.18
CA PHE A 617 37.87 -34.55 7.98
C PHE A 617 38.56 -35.82 7.48
N ALA A 618 39.67 -35.69 6.74
CA ALA A 618 40.55 -36.79 6.33
C ALA A 618 41.48 -37.32 7.45
N GLY A 619 41.32 -36.87 8.71
CA GLY A 619 42.11 -37.32 9.87
C GLY A 619 43.27 -36.40 10.25
N GLY A 620 43.36 -35.21 9.66
CA GLY A 620 44.30 -34.17 10.06
C GLY A 620 43.94 -33.48 11.39
N ALA A 621 44.75 -32.49 11.77
CA ALA A 621 44.53 -31.73 13.01
C ALA A 621 43.19 -30.95 12.99
N PRO A 622 42.50 -30.82 14.13
CA PRO A 622 41.28 -30.02 14.24
C PRO A 622 41.44 -28.57 13.79
N VAL A 623 40.48 -28.09 12.99
CA VAL A 623 40.36 -26.70 12.57
C VAL A 623 39.40 -25.98 13.52
N ARG A 624 39.73 -24.78 13.98
CA ARG A 624 38.94 -24.07 15.01
C ARG A 624 37.74 -23.27 14.49
N GLY A 625 37.59 -23.17 13.16
CA GLY A 625 36.52 -22.44 12.47
C GLY A 625 36.87 -21.01 12.03
N GLU A 626 37.98 -20.45 12.51
CA GLU A 626 38.47 -19.13 12.12
C GLU A 626 38.83 -19.10 10.62
N ILE A 627 38.29 -18.14 9.88
CA ILE A 627 38.48 -18.00 8.44
C ILE A 627 39.79 -17.25 8.18
N ASN A 628 40.68 -17.86 7.40
CA ASN A 628 42.05 -17.36 7.21
C ASN A 628 42.08 -16.03 6.43
N SER A 629 42.57 -14.96 7.07
CA SER A 629 42.74 -13.64 6.47
C SER A 629 43.66 -13.62 5.25
N ASP A 630 44.68 -14.48 5.22
CA ASP A 630 45.67 -14.51 4.13
C ASP A 630 45.08 -15.14 2.85
N ALA A 631 43.97 -15.86 2.99
CA ALA A 631 43.17 -16.42 1.90
C ALA A 631 41.90 -15.59 1.62
N SER A 632 41.86 -14.34 2.11
CA SER A 632 40.74 -13.40 2.00
C SER A 632 41.13 -12.16 1.21
N HIS A 633 40.23 -11.64 0.38
CA HIS A 633 40.37 -10.37 -0.30
C HIS A 633 39.22 -9.45 0.12
N ILE A 634 39.54 -8.33 0.78
CA ILE A 634 38.55 -7.30 1.13
C ILE A 634 38.47 -6.32 -0.03
N THR A 635 37.30 -6.23 -0.64
CA THR A 635 37.03 -5.40 -1.81
C THR A 635 36.72 -3.96 -1.38
N ASN A 636 37.48 -3.00 -1.90
CA ASN A 636 37.22 -1.59 -1.66
C ASN A 636 35.99 -1.06 -2.42
N PHE A 637 35.32 -0.08 -1.83
CA PHE A 637 34.28 0.71 -2.49
C PHE A 637 34.88 1.82 -3.33
N HIS A 638 34.28 2.05 -4.51
CA HIS A 638 34.66 3.17 -5.38
C HIS A 638 33.77 4.41 -5.16
N PRO A 639 34.24 5.62 -5.51
CA PRO A 639 33.36 6.79 -5.60
C PRO A 639 32.29 6.59 -6.69
N GLY A 640 31.05 7.02 -6.40
CA GLY A 640 29.91 6.91 -7.31
C GLY A 640 28.83 5.96 -6.79
N GLY A 641 28.11 5.32 -7.71
CA GLY A 641 26.88 4.58 -7.41
C GLY A 641 25.65 5.43 -7.69
N GLY A 642 24.47 4.98 -7.24
CA GLY A 642 23.22 5.69 -7.48
C GLY A 642 21.99 4.83 -7.21
N SER A 643 20.88 5.22 -7.81
CA SER A 643 19.62 4.49 -7.74
C SER A 643 18.98 4.40 -9.12
N THR A 644 18.35 3.27 -9.42
CA THR A 644 17.44 3.08 -10.55
C THR A 644 15.99 2.99 -10.07
N TRP A 645 15.70 3.41 -8.83
CA TRP A 645 14.32 3.47 -8.33
C TRP A 645 13.46 4.32 -9.24
N THR A 646 12.40 3.71 -9.73
CA THR A 646 11.33 4.32 -10.51
C THR A 646 10.09 4.49 -9.64
N ILE A 647 9.23 5.45 -9.97
CA ILE A 647 7.84 5.47 -9.50
C ILE A 647 6.94 5.26 -10.71
N ALA A 648 5.92 4.42 -10.58
CA ALA A 648 4.98 4.11 -11.64
C ALA A 648 3.58 3.81 -11.08
N ALA A 649 2.54 4.14 -11.83
CA ALA A 649 1.18 3.68 -11.53
C ALA A 649 1.01 2.19 -11.89
N ASP A 650 0.12 1.47 -11.19
CA ASP A 650 -0.25 0.08 -11.51
C ASP A 650 -0.62 0.00 -13.01
N GLY A 651 -0.03 -0.96 -13.74
CA GLY A 651 -0.25 -1.14 -15.18
C GLY A 651 0.63 -0.30 -16.12
N THR A 652 1.53 0.54 -15.60
CA THR A 652 2.54 1.24 -16.42
C THR A 652 3.51 0.23 -17.05
N HIS A 653 3.72 0.31 -18.37
CA HIS A 653 4.73 -0.52 -19.06
C HIS A 653 6.17 -0.16 -18.66
N ASP A 654 7.05 -1.16 -18.59
CA ASP A 654 8.45 -0.99 -18.16
C ASP A 654 9.22 0.11 -18.92
N LYS A 655 9.03 0.19 -20.24
CA LYS A 655 9.62 1.23 -21.10
C LYS A 655 9.18 2.66 -20.76
N ASP A 656 8.07 2.82 -20.03
CA ASP A 656 7.44 4.09 -19.68
C ASP A 656 7.68 4.47 -18.22
N ARG A 657 8.22 3.56 -17.40
CA ARG A 657 8.74 3.86 -16.06
C ARG A 657 9.89 4.86 -16.16
N ARG A 658 10.02 5.76 -15.18
CA ARG A 658 11.10 6.75 -15.10
C ARG A 658 11.71 6.76 -13.71
N GLU A 659 13.02 6.99 -13.67
CA GLU A 659 13.80 7.03 -12.44
C GLU A 659 13.46 8.24 -11.57
N ILE A 660 13.74 8.11 -10.28
CA ILE A 660 13.79 9.21 -9.31
C ILE A 660 15.13 9.94 -9.47
N ASP A 661 15.10 11.26 -9.32
CA ASP A 661 16.30 12.10 -9.28
C ASP A 661 17.08 11.93 -7.97
N TRP A 662 17.56 10.71 -7.71
CA TRP A 662 18.20 10.31 -6.45
C TRP A 662 19.32 11.27 -6.02
N SER A 663 20.10 11.77 -6.98
CA SER A 663 21.21 12.70 -6.75
C SER A 663 20.79 14.03 -6.10
N SER A 664 19.50 14.41 -6.17
CA SER A 664 18.99 15.63 -5.53
C SER A 664 18.94 15.54 -4.01
N PHE A 665 18.81 14.33 -3.44
CA PHE A 665 18.65 14.13 -1.99
C PHE A 665 19.60 13.10 -1.35
N GLY A 666 20.10 12.12 -2.10
CA GLY A 666 21.01 11.08 -1.62
C GLY A 666 22.36 11.10 -2.34
N THR A 667 23.44 11.37 -1.60
CA THR A 667 24.82 11.28 -2.10
C THR A 667 25.45 9.97 -1.62
N PRO A 668 25.78 9.01 -2.51
CA PRO A 668 26.58 7.84 -2.16
C PRO A 668 27.98 8.23 -1.65
N VAL A 669 28.47 7.56 -0.60
CA VAL A 669 29.77 7.84 0.02
C VAL A 669 30.45 6.54 0.46
N SER A 670 31.71 6.40 0.07
CA SER A 670 32.70 5.54 0.73
C SER A 670 33.24 6.33 1.93
N HIS A 671 32.85 5.96 3.15
CA HIS A 671 33.26 6.66 4.39
C HIS A 671 34.70 6.33 4.77
N ASP A 672 35.11 5.12 4.44
CA ASP A 672 36.47 4.62 4.34
C ASP A 672 36.48 3.55 3.23
N PRO A 673 37.64 3.10 2.71
CA PRO A 673 37.69 2.16 1.59
C PRO A 673 36.83 0.90 1.76
N THR A 674 36.55 0.49 3.00
CA THR A 674 35.79 -0.72 3.36
C THR A 674 34.39 -0.45 3.94
N THR A 675 33.90 0.79 3.91
CA THR A 675 32.57 1.17 4.44
C THR A 675 31.80 2.06 3.47
N PHE A 676 30.61 1.64 3.06
CA PHE A 676 29.74 2.37 2.14
C PHE A 676 28.42 2.78 2.78
N GLY A 677 27.90 3.92 2.33
CA GLY A 677 26.55 4.36 2.60
C GLY A 677 26.29 5.73 1.99
N TYR A 678 25.62 6.61 2.75
CA TYR A 678 25.04 7.84 2.20
C TYR A 678 25.26 9.05 3.10
N ARG A 679 25.31 10.22 2.46
CA ARG A 679 25.01 11.52 3.05
C ARG A 679 23.75 12.07 2.39
N TRP A 680 22.99 12.86 3.14
CA TRP A 680 21.67 13.33 2.72
C TRP A 680 21.63 14.84 2.56
N ASN A 681 20.78 15.32 1.65
CA ASN A 681 20.47 16.73 1.51
C ASN A 681 19.52 17.16 2.65
N PRO A 682 19.94 18.04 3.59
CA PRO A 682 19.13 18.42 4.74
C PRO A 682 17.86 19.21 4.37
N ASP A 683 17.78 19.78 3.17
CA ASP A 683 16.60 20.52 2.71
C ASP A 683 15.45 19.59 2.29
N LEU A 684 15.78 18.34 1.92
CA LEU A 684 14.83 17.34 1.41
C LEU A 684 14.66 16.13 2.32
N VAL A 685 15.66 15.82 3.15
CA VAL A 685 15.70 14.65 4.05
C VAL A 685 15.66 15.11 5.50
N ARG A 686 14.73 14.54 6.29
CA ARG A 686 14.40 15.05 7.65
C ARG A 686 14.67 14.00 8.73
N PRO A 687 15.21 14.37 9.93
CA PRO A 687 15.33 13.42 11.04
C PRO A 687 13.98 12.83 11.47
N VAL A 688 13.96 11.56 11.86
CA VAL A 688 12.79 10.87 12.43
C VAL A 688 12.92 10.84 13.96
N ALA A 689 11.84 11.20 14.67
CA ALA A 689 11.78 11.29 16.12
C ALA A 689 10.65 10.42 16.70
N ASP A 690 10.62 9.14 16.35
CA ASP A 690 9.58 8.16 16.73
C ASP A 690 10.04 7.15 17.80
N GLY A 691 11.25 7.31 18.33
CA GLY A 691 11.85 6.42 19.32
C GLY A 691 12.45 5.12 18.76
N ARG A 692 12.35 4.85 17.45
CA ARG A 692 12.81 3.61 16.81
C ARG A 692 14.23 3.73 16.24
N GLY A 693 15.16 4.21 17.07
CA GLY A 693 16.54 4.51 16.68
C GLY A 693 16.70 5.83 15.91
N ARG A 694 17.94 6.16 15.54
CA ARG A 694 18.24 7.39 14.80
C ARG A 694 18.09 7.12 13.30
N ARG A 695 17.09 7.72 12.68
CA ARG A 695 16.80 7.58 11.25
C ARG A 695 16.56 8.94 10.59
N VAL A 696 16.65 8.97 9.27
CA VAL A 696 16.19 10.09 8.43
C VAL A 696 15.14 9.62 7.44
N ARG A 697 14.11 10.44 7.25
CA ARG A 697 13.02 10.30 6.28
C ARG A 697 13.51 10.69 4.90
N LEU A 698 13.45 9.77 3.93
CA LEU A 698 13.63 10.13 2.52
C LEU A 698 12.43 10.95 2.01
N PRO A 699 12.56 11.71 0.93
CA PRO A 699 11.43 12.44 0.37
C PRO A 699 10.29 11.49 0.05
N GLU A 700 9.09 11.78 0.56
CA GLU A 700 7.88 11.02 0.25
C GLU A 700 7.22 11.50 -1.04
N TYR A 701 7.41 12.78 -1.38
CA TYR A 701 6.66 13.47 -2.41
C TYR A 701 7.55 13.83 -3.61
N PHE A 702 7.00 13.60 -4.81
CA PHE A 702 7.71 13.77 -6.07
C PHE A 702 6.83 14.45 -7.11
N ARG A 703 7.46 15.13 -8.07
CA ARG A 703 6.83 15.66 -9.29
C ARG A 703 7.55 15.12 -10.51
N PHE A 704 6.79 14.68 -11.50
CA PHE A 704 7.31 14.29 -12.81
C PHE A 704 7.73 15.55 -13.58
N ASP A 705 8.99 15.64 -13.95
CA ASP A 705 9.55 16.80 -14.66
C ASP A 705 10.66 16.38 -15.64
N THR A 706 11.13 17.30 -16.48
CA THR A 706 12.28 17.13 -17.37
C THR A 706 13.33 18.22 -17.08
N PRO A 707 14.19 18.04 -16.06
CA PRO A 707 15.19 19.03 -15.69
C PRO A 707 16.19 19.31 -16.81
N ALA A 708 16.71 20.54 -16.87
CA ALA A 708 17.67 20.94 -17.90
C ALA A 708 18.92 20.02 -17.91
N GLY A 709 19.27 19.49 -19.09
CA GLY A 709 20.38 18.55 -19.26
C GLY A 709 20.04 17.09 -18.91
N HIS A 710 18.80 16.79 -18.50
CA HIS A 710 18.37 15.46 -18.08
C HIS A 710 17.09 15.00 -18.81
N GLY A 711 16.89 13.68 -18.89
CA GLY A 711 15.63 13.10 -19.36
C GLY A 711 14.52 13.15 -18.30
N PRO A 712 13.25 12.90 -18.70
CA PRO A 712 12.10 12.92 -17.79
C PRO A 712 12.29 11.99 -16.58
N ARG A 713 12.01 12.51 -15.38
CA ARG A 713 12.27 11.84 -14.09
C ARG A 713 11.36 12.35 -12.98
N TRP A 714 11.33 11.63 -11.86
CA TRP A 714 10.65 12.06 -10.63
C TRP A 714 11.58 12.91 -9.76
N VAL A 715 11.31 14.21 -9.67
CA VAL A 715 12.06 15.15 -8.85
C VAL A 715 11.42 15.24 -7.47
N ALA A 716 12.22 15.08 -6.41
CA ALA A 716 11.75 15.19 -5.03
C ALA A 716 11.29 16.63 -4.70
N LEU A 717 10.24 16.77 -3.90
CA LEU A 717 9.71 18.05 -3.45
C LEU A 717 9.53 18.09 -1.92
N PRO A 718 9.69 19.27 -1.29
CA PRO A 718 9.15 19.52 0.05
C PRO A 718 7.63 19.29 0.07
N GLU A 719 7.10 18.80 1.18
CA GLU A 719 5.64 18.63 1.36
C GLU A 719 4.84 19.93 1.15
N SER A 720 5.42 21.09 1.49
CA SER A 720 4.83 22.41 1.28
C SER A 720 4.59 22.77 -0.19
N ASP A 721 5.28 22.10 -1.11
CA ASP A 721 5.28 22.41 -2.53
C ASP A 721 4.31 21.52 -3.31
N ILE A 722 3.61 20.62 -2.61
CA ILE A 722 2.60 19.73 -3.15
C ILE A 722 1.24 20.45 -3.14
N PRO A 723 0.58 20.64 -4.30
CA PRO A 723 -0.72 21.28 -4.33
C PRO A 723 -1.74 20.47 -3.52
N PRO A 724 -2.54 21.08 -2.63
CA PRO A 724 -3.63 20.39 -1.94
C PRO A 724 -4.61 19.72 -2.92
N ALA A 725 -4.80 20.34 -4.08
CA ALA A 725 -5.57 19.80 -5.21
C ALA A 725 -5.11 18.39 -5.65
N SER A 726 -3.84 18.00 -5.44
CA SER A 726 -3.33 16.66 -5.76
C SER A 726 -3.88 15.54 -4.89
N ARG A 727 -4.47 15.87 -3.73
CA ARG A 727 -4.96 14.91 -2.71
C ARG A 727 -3.89 13.96 -2.14
N LEU A 728 -2.61 14.12 -2.46
CA LEU A 728 -1.55 13.19 -2.01
C LEU A 728 -1.36 13.19 -0.48
N HIS A 729 -1.70 14.28 0.22
CA HIS A 729 -1.70 14.32 1.68
C HIS A 729 -2.76 13.39 2.30
N THR A 730 -3.83 13.02 1.57
CA THR A 730 -4.85 12.06 2.03
C THR A 730 -4.51 10.61 1.68
N ALA A 731 -3.38 10.35 1.00
CA ALA A 731 -2.93 8.99 0.75
C ALA A 731 -2.42 8.35 2.06
N SER A 732 -2.92 7.15 2.36
CA SER A 732 -2.53 6.35 3.50
C SER A 732 -1.83 5.07 3.03
N PHE A 733 -0.85 4.61 3.82
CA PHE A 733 -0.05 3.40 3.56
C PHE A 733 -0.13 2.42 4.75
N GLU A 734 -1.21 2.50 5.52
CA GLU A 734 -1.50 1.57 6.62
C GLU A 734 -1.69 0.13 6.10
N PRO A 735 -1.50 -0.90 6.95
CA PRO A 735 -1.62 -2.29 6.55
C PRO A 735 -3.02 -2.59 6.01
N PRO A 736 -3.17 -3.15 4.79
CA PRO A 736 -4.46 -3.60 4.30
C PRO A 736 -4.99 -4.76 5.15
N HIS A 737 -6.31 -4.92 5.19
CA HIS A 737 -6.93 -6.09 5.81
C HIS A 737 -6.74 -7.33 4.91
N GLU A 738 -5.73 -8.14 5.24
CA GLU A 738 -5.40 -9.37 4.52
C GLU A 738 -5.96 -10.60 5.25
N SER A 739 -6.37 -11.63 4.49
CA SER A 739 -6.76 -12.93 5.05
C SER A 739 -5.56 -13.60 5.73
N ASP A 740 -5.77 -14.24 6.89
CA ASP A 740 -4.67 -14.96 7.54
C ASP A 740 -4.12 -16.07 6.64
N ALA A 741 -2.82 -16.00 6.36
CA ALA A 741 -2.10 -16.95 5.52
C ALA A 741 -1.89 -18.32 6.21
N GLY A 742 -2.22 -18.41 7.51
CA GLY A 742 -2.21 -19.64 8.30
C GLY A 742 -0.81 -20.12 8.70
N ALA A 743 -0.77 -21.26 9.40
CA ALA A 743 0.46 -21.85 9.90
C ALA A 743 1.35 -22.41 8.78
N TYR A 744 2.66 -22.28 8.93
CA TYR A 744 3.60 -23.19 8.28
C TYR A 744 3.52 -24.53 8.99
N GLU A 745 3.40 -25.60 8.23
CA GLU A 745 3.27 -26.96 8.75
C GLU A 745 4.12 -27.92 7.89
N THR A 746 4.86 -28.81 8.54
CA THR A 746 5.58 -29.90 7.88
C THR A 746 4.72 -31.16 7.80
N PRO A 747 4.92 -32.07 6.81
CA PRO A 747 4.05 -33.23 6.62
C PRO A 747 4.09 -34.19 7.82
N ASP A 748 2.93 -34.41 8.43
CA ASP A 748 2.75 -35.28 9.60
C ASP A 748 2.15 -36.66 9.22
N THR A 749 2.24 -37.04 7.94
CA THR A 749 1.75 -38.33 7.44
C THR A 749 2.70 -39.50 7.80
N PRO A 750 2.18 -40.73 8.00
CA PRO A 750 3.04 -41.90 8.20
C PRO A 750 4.02 -42.09 7.03
N GLY A 751 5.31 -42.31 7.34
CA GLY A 751 6.37 -42.40 6.33
C GLY A 751 6.95 -41.06 5.86
N SER A 752 6.42 -39.93 6.33
CA SER A 752 7.05 -38.61 6.14
C SER A 752 8.50 -38.61 6.65
N PRO A 753 9.44 -37.92 5.98
CA PRO A 753 10.81 -37.77 6.47
C PRO A 753 10.91 -36.98 7.80
N PHE A 754 9.84 -36.28 8.21
CA PHE A 754 9.73 -35.67 9.53
C PHE A 754 9.32 -36.68 10.63
N ARG A 755 8.83 -37.87 10.26
CA ARG A 755 8.40 -38.93 11.19
C ARG A 755 9.26 -40.18 11.20
N THR A 756 10.03 -40.46 10.16
CA THR A 756 10.82 -41.70 10.05
C THR A 756 12.18 -41.43 9.40
N PRO A 757 13.32 -41.56 10.12
CA PRO A 757 13.44 -41.97 11.53
C PRO A 757 12.79 -41.02 12.54
N GLY A 758 12.61 -39.74 12.20
CA GLY A 758 11.91 -38.76 13.01
C GLY A 758 12.79 -38.09 14.08
N PRO A 759 12.20 -37.22 14.92
CA PRO A 759 12.91 -36.52 15.98
C PRO A 759 13.26 -37.44 17.16
N VAL A 760 14.38 -37.15 17.82
CA VAL A 760 14.82 -37.83 19.05
C VAL A 760 14.34 -37.13 20.33
N ALA A 761 13.95 -35.85 20.25
CA ALA A 761 13.36 -35.10 21.35
C ALA A 761 12.45 -33.96 20.86
N GLY A 762 11.40 -33.66 21.61
CA GLY A 762 10.42 -32.60 21.32
C GLY A 762 8.97 -33.13 21.24
N PRO A 763 8.02 -32.30 20.78
CA PRO A 763 8.21 -30.91 20.34
C PRO A 763 8.61 -29.96 21.48
N PHE A 764 9.23 -28.85 21.09
CA PHE A 764 9.56 -27.68 21.91
C PHE A 764 8.94 -26.45 21.25
N GLU A 765 8.64 -25.41 22.03
CA GLU A 765 8.04 -24.17 21.53
C GLU A 765 8.82 -22.95 22.01
N VAL A 766 8.89 -21.94 21.14
CA VAL A 766 9.36 -20.58 21.47
C VAL A 766 8.41 -19.55 20.84
N THR A 767 8.14 -18.46 21.54
CA THR A 767 7.45 -17.29 20.97
C THR A 767 8.50 -16.33 20.43
N LEU A 768 8.38 -15.98 19.15
CA LEU A 768 9.27 -15.05 18.47
C LEU A 768 8.78 -13.61 18.62
N GLY A 769 9.69 -12.64 18.43
CA GLY A 769 9.41 -11.21 18.50
C GLY A 769 8.46 -10.69 17.43
N ASP A 770 8.21 -11.46 16.36
CA ASP A 770 7.16 -11.16 15.37
C ASP A 770 5.74 -11.56 15.82
N GLY A 771 5.60 -12.11 17.03
CA GLY A 771 4.32 -12.56 17.58
C GLY A 771 3.89 -13.96 17.11
N SER A 772 4.73 -14.68 16.35
CA SER A 772 4.49 -16.09 16.02
C SER A 772 5.01 -17.05 17.11
N THR A 773 4.37 -18.20 17.23
CA THR A 773 4.90 -19.36 17.95
C THR A 773 5.59 -20.27 16.95
N LEU A 774 6.82 -20.68 17.26
CA LEU A 774 7.61 -21.64 16.50
C LEU A 774 7.72 -22.96 17.29
N THR A 775 7.18 -24.03 16.73
CA THR A 775 7.32 -25.40 17.24
C THR A 775 8.45 -26.11 16.50
N TYR A 776 9.37 -26.73 17.24
CA TYR A 776 10.54 -27.42 16.68
C TYR A 776 10.84 -28.72 17.44
N ALA A 777 11.62 -29.60 16.82
CA ALA A 777 12.07 -30.85 17.42
C ALA A 777 13.54 -31.14 17.05
N TRP A 778 14.21 -31.98 17.83
CA TRP A 778 15.62 -32.31 17.64
C TRP A 778 15.76 -33.57 16.80
N TYR A 779 16.56 -33.49 15.75
CA TYR A 779 16.88 -34.60 14.86
C TYR A 779 18.36 -34.93 14.96
N ARG A 780 18.71 -36.20 14.80
CA ARG A 780 20.08 -36.59 14.46
C ARG A 780 20.42 -35.97 13.10
N PHE A 781 21.59 -35.34 12.97
CA PHE A 781 21.92 -34.53 11.79
C PHE A 781 21.76 -35.31 10.46
N ALA A 782 22.20 -36.57 10.40
CA ALA A 782 22.05 -37.43 9.23
C ALA A 782 20.60 -37.81 8.89
N ASP A 783 19.69 -37.77 9.86
CA ASP A 783 18.30 -38.23 9.75
C ASP A 783 17.30 -37.05 9.72
N GLN A 784 17.79 -35.81 9.60
CA GLN A 784 16.95 -34.66 9.32
C GLN A 784 16.34 -34.73 7.91
N PRO A 785 15.16 -34.13 7.66
CA PRO A 785 14.45 -34.26 6.38
C PRO A 785 15.25 -33.86 5.14
N ALA A 786 16.08 -32.82 5.22
CA ALA A 786 16.94 -32.39 4.10
C ALA A 786 17.98 -33.46 3.73
N MET A 787 18.66 -34.06 4.71
CA MET A 787 19.69 -35.08 4.48
C MET A 787 19.09 -36.40 3.95
N LEU A 788 17.87 -36.75 4.39
CA LEU A 788 17.11 -37.89 3.85
C LEU A 788 16.73 -37.71 2.37
N ASN A 789 16.62 -36.48 1.89
CA ASN A 789 16.20 -36.13 0.52
C ASN A 789 17.35 -35.57 -0.35
N ALA A 790 18.61 -35.71 0.08
CA ALA A 790 19.80 -35.14 -0.58
C ALA A 790 20.52 -36.11 -1.54
N ASP A 791 19.84 -37.15 -2.03
CA ASP A 791 20.44 -38.25 -2.84
C ASP A 791 21.67 -38.91 -2.18
N LEU A 792 21.61 -39.11 -0.86
CA LEU A 792 22.68 -39.73 -0.06
C LEU A 792 22.28 -41.15 0.38
N THR A 793 23.17 -42.10 0.12
CA THR A 793 23.08 -43.44 0.69
C THR A 793 23.22 -43.39 2.22
N PRO A 794 22.74 -44.41 2.97
CA PRO A 794 22.94 -44.46 4.42
C PRO A 794 24.40 -44.26 4.83
N LYS A 795 25.37 -44.87 4.12
CA LYS A 795 26.79 -44.73 4.42
C LYS A 795 27.30 -43.30 4.24
N GLU A 796 26.86 -42.59 3.21
CA GLU A 796 27.24 -41.18 2.98
C GLU A 796 26.63 -40.25 4.04
N ARG A 797 25.39 -40.53 4.50
CA ARG A 797 24.78 -39.81 5.63
C ARG A 797 25.52 -40.05 6.94
N GLU A 798 25.97 -41.29 7.21
CA GLU A 798 26.80 -41.61 8.39
C GLU A 798 28.16 -40.89 8.38
N GLU A 799 28.79 -40.73 7.20
CA GLU A 799 30.03 -39.97 7.08
C GLU A 799 29.80 -38.46 7.27
N ALA A 800 28.70 -37.92 6.75
CA ALA A 800 28.30 -36.53 7.00
C ALA A 800 27.98 -36.30 8.50
N GLN A 801 27.33 -37.25 9.17
CA GLN A 801 27.14 -37.24 10.64
C GLN A 801 28.48 -37.12 11.36
N ARG A 802 29.44 -38.00 11.06
CA ARG A 802 30.77 -38.00 11.69
C ARG A 802 31.47 -36.64 11.54
N ARG A 803 31.38 -36.03 10.35
CA ARG A 803 31.94 -34.69 10.08
C ARG A 803 31.27 -33.61 10.91
N VAL A 804 29.94 -33.64 11.03
CA VAL A 804 29.19 -32.70 11.87
C VAL A 804 29.44 -32.90 13.37
N GLU A 805 29.63 -34.14 13.84
CA GLU A 805 30.04 -34.41 15.22
C GLU A 805 31.43 -33.85 15.54
N LEU A 806 32.38 -33.91 14.61
CA LEU A 806 33.67 -33.23 14.73
C LEU A 806 33.47 -31.71 14.85
N MET A 807 32.64 -31.12 13.99
CA MET A 807 32.32 -29.68 14.03
C MET A 807 31.66 -29.27 15.35
N HIS A 808 30.65 -29.98 15.84
CA HIS A 808 29.93 -29.61 17.07
C HIS A 808 30.79 -29.71 18.34
N ARG A 809 31.81 -30.57 18.34
CA ARG A 809 32.79 -30.65 19.44
C ARG A 809 33.76 -29.48 19.45
N GLU A 810 34.19 -29.04 18.27
CA GLU A 810 35.25 -28.04 18.13
C GLU A 810 34.76 -26.62 17.90
N TRP A 811 33.57 -26.41 17.34
CA TRP A 811 33.05 -25.10 16.96
C TRP A 811 31.88 -24.76 17.91
N THR A 812 31.77 -23.51 18.34
CA THR A 812 30.75 -23.02 19.29
C THR A 812 30.24 -21.64 18.90
N LYS A 813 28.98 -21.31 19.25
CA LYS A 813 28.27 -20.10 18.78
C LYS A 813 28.84 -18.73 19.22
N ASP A 814 29.90 -18.73 20.01
CA ASP A 814 30.49 -17.57 20.69
C ASP A 814 31.90 -17.22 20.17
N ARG A 815 32.48 -18.06 19.30
CA ARG A 815 33.81 -17.85 18.69
C ARG A 815 33.80 -16.81 17.57
N THR A 816 34.99 -16.36 17.20
CA THR A 816 35.23 -15.60 15.97
C THR A 816 35.41 -16.56 14.79
N TYR A 817 34.65 -16.37 13.72
CA TYR A 817 34.77 -17.13 12.46
C TYR A 817 35.08 -16.16 11.33
N LEU A 818 34.13 -15.26 11.04
CA LEU A 818 34.33 -14.08 10.23
C LEU A 818 35.07 -13.00 11.04
N ALA A 819 36.02 -12.32 10.41
CA ALA A 819 36.69 -11.16 11.01
C ALA A 819 35.64 -10.06 11.35
N PRO A 820 35.63 -9.52 12.59
CA PRO A 820 34.61 -8.59 13.05
C PRO A 820 34.57 -7.29 12.23
N PRO A 821 33.46 -6.54 12.27
CA PRO A 821 33.40 -5.21 11.66
C PRO A 821 34.33 -4.26 12.41
N THR A 822 34.91 -3.29 11.69
CA THR A 822 35.78 -2.23 12.24
C THR A 822 35.03 -0.92 12.45
N THR A 823 33.72 -0.89 12.22
CA THR A 823 32.81 0.24 12.45
C THR A 823 31.43 -0.27 12.87
N GLY A 824 30.61 0.60 13.48
CA GLY A 824 29.26 0.26 13.93
C GLY A 824 29.20 -0.79 15.05
N THR A 825 28.00 -1.28 15.31
CA THR A 825 27.70 -2.36 16.27
C THR A 825 27.03 -3.53 15.56
N LEU A 826 27.15 -4.75 16.09
CA LEU A 826 26.51 -5.92 15.49
C LEU A 826 25.00 -5.96 15.81
N ALA A 827 24.20 -6.29 14.80
CA ALA A 827 22.79 -6.61 14.99
C ALA A 827 22.64 -7.89 15.83
N SER A 828 21.50 -8.05 16.51
CA SER A 828 21.15 -9.28 17.22
C SER A 828 20.11 -10.08 16.43
N LEU A 829 20.24 -11.41 16.44
CA LEU A 829 19.10 -12.29 16.14
C LEU A 829 18.07 -12.16 17.26
N ASP A 830 16.82 -12.50 16.97
CA ASP A 830 15.81 -12.69 17.99
C ASP A 830 16.31 -13.71 19.04
N PRO A 831 16.43 -13.35 20.33
CA PRO A 831 16.93 -14.25 21.36
C PRO A 831 16.16 -15.57 21.48
N ALA A 832 14.87 -15.59 21.10
CA ALA A 832 14.05 -16.79 21.10
C ALA A 832 14.54 -17.88 20.12
N LEU A 833 15.31 -17.50 19.10
CA LEU A 833 15.91 -18.44 18.14
C LEU A 833 17.18 -19.13 18.68
N ILE A 834 17.81 -18.57 19.72
CA ILE A 834 19.06 -19.09 20.29
C ILE A 834 18.75 -20.18 21.30
N VAL A 835 18.66 -21.42 20.82
CA VAL A 835 18.27 -22.58 21.61
C VAL A 835 19.46 -23.25 22.31
N THR A 836 19.20 -23.92 23.43
CA THR A 836 20.17 -24.76 24.13
C THR A 836 19.88 -26.22 23.80
N PRO A 837 20.87 -27.03 23.36
CA PRO A 837 20.68 -28.46 23.17
C PRO A 837 20.24 -29.17 24.46
N PRO A 838 19.26 -30.09 24.39
CA PRO A 838 18.96 -30.99 25.50
C PRO A 838 20.20 -31.81 25.90
N PRO A 839 20.34 -32.21 27.17
CA PRO A 839 21.49 -32.98 27.64
C PRO A 839 21.75 -34.24 26.80
N GLY A 840 22.96 -34.37 26.26
CA GLY A 840 23.36 -35.47 25.38
C GLY A 840 23.10 -35.23 23.89
N LEU A 841 22.45 -34.13 23.51
CA LEU A 841 22.19 -33.73 22.12
C LEU A 841 23.09 -32.57 21.65
N GLU A 842 24.13 -32.21 22.41
CA GLU A 842 25.05 -31.10 22.09
C GLU A 842 25.90 -31.37 20.84
N VAL A 843 26.04 -32.63 20.43
CA VAL A 843 26.93 -33.08 19.36
C VAL A 843 26.21 -34.02 18.41
N GLY A 844 26.13 -33.66 17.12
CA GLY A 844 25.56 -34.50 16.08
C GLY A 844 24.04 -34.42 15.94
N PHE A 845 23.38 -33.48 16.62
CA PHE A 845 21.93 -33.24 16.55
C PHE A 845 21.63 -31.79 16.23
N VAL A 846 20.46 -31.52 15.63
CA VAL A 846 20.05 -30.18 15.20
C VAL A 846 18.57 -29.93 15.46
N PRO A 847 18.17 -28.68 15.80
CA PRO A 847 16.77 -28.29 15.93
C PRO A 847 16.15 -28.02 14.56
N ILE A 848 15.03 -28.68 14.24
CA ILE A 848 14.28 -28.51 13.00
C ILE A 848 12.88 -27.98 13.35
N ALA A 849 12.49 -26.85 12.74
CA ALA A 849 11.14 -26.33 12.83
C ALA A 849 10.13 -27.27 12.14
N ILE A 850 9.00 -27.53 12.80
CA ILE A 850 7.91 -28.38 12.30
C ILE A 850 6.59 -27.62 12.14
N ARG A 851 6.43 -26.50 12.87
CA ARG A 851 5.27 -25.60 12.77
C ARG A 851 5.68 -24.16 13.08
N GLN A 852 5.08 -23.19 12.40
CA GLN A 852 5.14 -21.78 12.80
C GLN A 852 3.78 -21.10 12.55
N GLU A 853 3.18 -20.48 13.55
CA GLU A 853 1.84 -19.89 13.45
C GLU A 853 1.69 -18.60 14.26
N ARG A 854 0.65 -17.79 13.98
CA ARG A 854 0.32 -16.62 14.81
C ARG A 854 0.01 -17.09 16.23
N ARG A 855 0.58 -16.47 17.25
CA ARG A 855 0.24 -16.77 18.64
C ARG A 855 -1.26 -16.52 18.85
N ALA A 856 -1.97 -17.52 19.35
CA ALA A 856 -3.35 -17.34 19.80
C ALA A 856 -3.39 -16.26 20.90
N VAL A 857 -4.11 -15.17 20.65
CA VAL A 857 -4.41 -14.17 21.67
C VAL A 857 -5.32 -14.85 22.69
N GLN A 858 -4.84 -15.03 23.92
CA GLN A 858 -5.71 -15.46 25.01
C GLN A 858 -6.72 -14.31 25.26
N PRO A 859 -8.04 -14.62 25.32
CA PRO A 859 -9.10 -13.62 25.45
C PRO A 859 -9.11 -12.92 26.81
#